data_AF-Q2ITF2-F1
#
_entry.id   AF-Q2ITF2-F1
#
_cell.length_a   1.000
_cell.length_b   1.000
_cell.length_c   1.000
_cell.angle_alpha   90.00
_cell.angle_beta   90.00
_cell.angle_gamma   90.00
#
_symmetry.space_group_name_H-M   'P 1'
#
loop_
_entity.id
_entity.type
_entity.pdbx_description
1 polymer ?
#
loop_
_entity_poly.entity_id
_entity_poly.type
_entity_poly.pdbx_seq_one_letter_code
_entity_poly.pdbx_strand_id
1 'polypeptide(L)'
;MSGIVLSNAVRQNLSSLQATADLLATTQSRLSSGKKVNSALDNPTNFFTAASLDARASDINNLLDGISSGVQILQAANTGITSLTKLVDSAKSIANQALQTTSGYATKSNVSATISGATAEDIRGTQSFDNAVATGNVIFDGTTGGTTAAAGTDTLGGAIVSIAASAAVTVLGAVDATATGAVLSVGTAAATAAGTNLISELTNGSTVTATGPAAGDSITVNGKTITFTTAGASSKDSSGNYTIGLDQTVNSLLDTIDTVNGNTGLSSAVTAGRLELHSGTNSPLTVGDNAGGAVLAKLGLTAQTVDTAAATASANISASTQLFNTHGGLTTTAIADGTTLSVNGKTITFKTADAPQGNNIPTGTGVLGRIGTDGNGNSTIYLGDQTKFTNATVGDLLTAIDLANGVKAASISSGVATISTNSGQTASAVAAGITTIQSSTGGDLNVTAFTDLFKNLGLTTSSGTGPLTLTKQRTTSGTTMGTLIADGSTLNVNGKTITFKNAAVPTASSSHTGISGNVETDGSGNSTVYLQKGTLDDVLKAIDLATGVRVATLGISGATIATANGSANSSITSGSLKLSTGLASDLTINGTGNALAALGLTGPSGTSTSFTATRGVAAGSLNGKSLTFSSFNGGSAVNVTLGDGSNGTVKSLAQLNVALAANNLTASIDNASGKLTIAASNDYASRTLGGADGGVLGGTLASQLTFTVPTAPVADVNAQNTRAGLVKQFNDVLDQIKTTAQDSSFNGVNLLNGDNLKLVFNETGKSTISIQGVTFNPTGLGLSTLASGTDFIDNNATNSVLTKLSAASTALRSQSSAFGSNLSIVQARQDFSKSLINVLQTGSSNLTLADTNEEAANSQALTTRQSIAVSALSLANQSQQSVLQLLR
;
A
#
# COMPACT_ATOMS: atom_id res chain seq x y z
N MET A 1 -149.38 20.91 -46.42
CA MET A 1 -148.28 21.80 -46.84
C MET A 1 -147.63 21.15 -48.05
N SER A 2 -147.98 21.65 -49.24
CA SER A 2 -147.46 21.15 -50.51
C SER A 2 -145.94 21.21 -50.50
N GLY A 3 -145.29 20.07 -50.67
CA GLY A 3 -143.84 19.98 -50.76
C GLY A 3 -143.37 20.86 -51.90
N ILE A 4 -142.54 21.86 -51.58
CA ILE A 4 -141.82 22.63 -52.59
C ILE A 4 -140.96 21.61 -53.35
N VAL A 5 -141.41 21.20 -54.54
CA VAL A 5 -140.66 20.31 -55.42
C VAL A 5 -139.51 21.14 -55.99
N LEU A 6 -138.44 21.26 -55.21
CA LEU A 6 -137.19 21.86 -55.63
C LEU A 6 -136.65 21.02 -56.80
N SER A 7 -136.39 21.68 -57.93
CA SER A 7 -135.79 21.05 -59.11
C SER A 7 -134.51 20.29 -58.72
N ASN A 8 -134.20 19.19 -59.41
CA ASN A 8 -133.00 18.40 -59.13
C ASN A 8 -131.72 19.26 -59.11
N ALA A 9 -131.63 20.27 -59.97
CA ALA A 9 -130.51 21.20 -60.03
C ALA A 9 -130.38 22.08 -58.76
N VAL A 10 -131.49 22.54 -58.18
CA VAL A 10 -131.47 23.36 -56.95
C VAL A 10 -131.13 22.50 -55.72
N ARG A 11 -131.61 21.26 -55.65
CA ARG A 11 -131.28 20.34 -54.55
C ARG A 11 -129.82 19.89 -54.58
N GLN A 12 -129.29 19.62 -55.77
CA GLN A 12 -127.86 19.33 -55.95
C GLN A 12 -126.98 20.53 -55.61
N ASN A 13 -127.36 21.75 -56.02
CA ASN A 13 -126.64 22.97 -55.64
C ASN A 13 -126.70 23.24 -54.13
N LEU A 14 -127.85 23.04 -53.48
CA LEU A 14 -128.01 23.23 -52.04
C LEU A 14 -127.23 22.18 -51.24
N SER A 15 -127.23 20.91 -51.69
CA SER A 15 -126.41 19.85 -51.10
C SER A 15 -124.91 20.12 -51.29
N SER A 16 -124.50 20.67 -52.43
CA SER A 16 -123.12 21.12 -52.68
C SER A 16 -122.72 22.32 -51.81
N LEU A 17 -123.63 23.26 -51.59
CA LEU A 17 -123.41 24.42 -50.73
C LEU A 17 -123.30 24.02 -49.26
N GLN A 18 -124.15 23.09 -48.81
CA GLN A 18 -124.08 22.51 -47.47
C GLN A 18 -122.77 21.74 -47.28
N ALA A 19 -122.39 20.89 -48.24
CA ALA A 19 -121.10 20.22 -48.22
C ALA A 19 -119.90 21.19 -48.21
N THR A 20 -120.00 22.34 -48.91
CA THR A 20 -118.94 23.38 -48.91
C THR A 20 -118.89 24.13 -47.58
N ALA A 21 -120.03 24.43 -46.96
CA ALA A 21 -120.11 25.09 -45.66
C ALA A 21 -119.59 24.18 -44.54
N ASP A 22 -119.90 22.88 -44.57
CA ASP A 22 -119.40 21.89 -43.63
C ASP A 22 -117.87 21.72 -43.76
N LEU A 23 -117.35 21.71 -44.99
CA LEU A 23 -115.90 21.66 -45.25
C LEU A 23 -115.20 22.94 -44.80
N LEU A 24 -115.82 24.12 -44.99
CA LEU A 24 -115.29 25.40 -44.52
C LEU A 24 -115.28 25.47 -42.98
N ALA A 25 -116.34 25.03 -42.31
CA ALA A 25 -116.41 24.97 -40.85
C ALA A 25 -115.35 24.04 -40.26
N THR A 26 -115.12 22.89 -40.90
CA THR A 26 -114.05 21.95 -40.52
C THR A 26 -112.67 22.59 -40.73
N THR A 27 -112.43 23.20 -41.88
CA THR A 27 -111.15 23.87 -42.21
C THR A 27 -110.87 25.02 -41.23
N GLN A 28 -111.89 25.80 -40.85
CA GLN A 28 -111.75 26.89 -39.88
C GLN A 28 -111.48 26.38 -38.46
N SER A 29 -112.09 25.26 -38.07
CA SER A 29 -111.82 24.58 -36.81
C SER A 29 -110.38 24.05 -36.75
N ARG A 30 -109.89 23.48 -37.86
CA ARG A 30 -108.49 23.04 -38.00
C ARG A 30 -107.50 24.21 -37.98
N LEU A 31 -107.80 25.30 -38.68
CA LEU A 31 -106.97 26.50 -38.70
C LEU A 31 -106.91 27.19 -37.32
N SER A 32 -108.03 27.23 -36.60
CA SER A 32 -108.11 27.83 -35.26
C SER A 32 -107.45 26.98 -34.16
N SER A 33 -107.49 25.65 -34.28
CA SER A 33 -106.86 24.74 -33.32
C SER A 33 -105.41 24.41 -33.67
N GLY A 34 -104.98 24.71 -34.91
CA GLY A 34 -103.72 24.25 -35.49
C GLY A 34 -103.67 22.73 -35.74
N LYS A 35 -104.77 22.01 -35.53
CA LYS A 35 -104.83 20.55 -35.57
C LYS A 35 -105.76 20.06 -36.66
N LYS A 36 -105.28 19.18 -37.53
CA LYS A 36 -106.10 18.43 -38.50
C LYS A 36 -107.02 17.40 -37.83
N VAL A 37 -106.64 16.93 -36.63
CA VAL A 37 -107.42 16.01 -35.78
C VAL A 37 -107.58 16.67 -34.41
N ASN A 38 -108.75 17.23 -34.13
CA ASN A 38 -109.03 17.98 -32.91
C ASN A 38 -109.85 17.17 -31.89
N SER A 39 -110.60 16.18 -32.37
CA SER A 39 -111.40 15.26 -31.55
C SER A 39 -111.36 13.82 -32.08
N ALA A 40 -111.85 12.86 -31.29
CA ALA A 40 -111.96 11.47 -31.72
C ALA A 40 -112.91 11.27 -32.93
N LEU A 41 -113.79 12.25 -33.21
CA LEU A 41 -114.67 12.23 -34.38
C LEU A 41 -113.92 12.53 -35.69
N ASP A 42 -112.81 13.28 -35.63
CA ASP A 42 -112.05 13.68 -36.82
C ASP A 42 -111.20 12.52 -37.35
N ASN A 43 -110.53 11.79 -36.45
CA ASN A 43 -109.84 10.54 -36.72
C ASN A 43 -109.54 9.82 -35.39
N PRO A 44 -110.31 8.78 -35.00
CA PRO A 44 -110.17 8.16 -33.68
C PRO A 44 -108.79 7.53 -33.50
N THR A 45 -108.25 6.88 -34.52
CA THR A 45 -106.93 6.22 -34.46
C THR A 45 -105.82 7.24 -34.18
N ASN A 46 -105.76 8.34 -34.94
CA ASN A 46 -104.72 9.35 -34.75
C ASN A 46 -104.90 10.13 -33.44
N PHE A 47 -106.15 10.44 -33.05
CA PHE A 47 -106.43 11.17 -31.81
C PHE A 47 -106.02 10.38 -30.56
N PHE A 48 -106.44 9.12 -30.45
CA PHE A 48 -106.10 8.30 -29.28
C PHE A 48 -104.63 7.87 -29.27
N THR A 49 -104.01 7.67 -30.44
CA THR A 49 -102.57 7.40 -30.53
C THR A 49 -101.78 8.62 -30.04
N ALA A 50 -102.08 9.82 -30.54
CA ALA A 50 -101.43 11.06 -30.12
C ALA A 50 -101.60 11.32 -28.61
N ALA A 51 -102.83 11.18 -28.08
CA ALA A 51 -103.09 11.31 -26.64
C ALA A 51 -102.29 10.30 -25.80
N SER A 52 -102.12 9.06 -26.28
CA SER A 52 -101.30 8.06 -25.59
C SER A 52 -99.80 8.39 -25.60
N LEU A 53 -99.30 8.98 -26.70
CA LEU A 53 -97.91 9.42 -26.82
C LEU A 53 -97.64 10.62 -25.89
N ASP A 54 -98.57 11.57 -25.80
CA ASP A 54 -98.47 12.72 -24.88
C ASP A 54 -98.56 12.31 -23.41
N ALA A 55 -99.48 11.41 -23.06
CA ALA A 55 -99.58 10.86 -21.70
C ALA A 55 -98.28 10.17 -21.29
N ARG A 56 -97.74 9.33 -22.17
CA ARG A 56 -96.45 8.67 -21.95
C ARG A 56 -95.29 9.67 -21.85
N ALA A 57 -95.26 10.70 -22.69
CA ALA A 57 -94.25 11.75 -22.61
C ALA A 57 -94.31 12.49 -21.25
N SER A 58 -95.51 12.76 -20.73
CA SER A 58 -95.70 13.34 -19.40
C SER A 58 -95.25 12.41 -18.27
N ASP A 59 -95.55 11.11 -18.35
CA ASP A 59 -95.08 10.11 -17.38
C ASP A 59 -93.54 10.03 -17.34
N ILE A 60 -92.90 10.02 -18.51
CA ILE A 60 -91.43 10.04 -18.61
C ILE A 60 -90.88 11.37 -18.08
N ASN A 61 -91.58 12.49 -18.27
CA ASN A 61 -91.16 13.80 -17.72
C ASN A 61 -91.18 13.80 -16.18
N ASN A 62 -92.22 13.24 -15.55
CA ASN A 62 -92.26 13.11 -14.09
C ASN A 62 -91.12 12.21 -13.57
N LEU A 63 -90.76 11.18 -14.34
CA LEU A 63 -89.63 10.31 -14.03
C LEU A 63 -88.28 11.01 -14.20
N LEU A 64 -88.17 11.88 -15.21
CA LEU A 64 -86.99 12.68 -15.51
C LEU A 64 -86.62 13.60 -14.34
N ASP A 65 -87.59 14.11 -13.59
CA ASP A 65 -87.34 14.92 -12.38
C ASP A 65 -86.68 14.09 -11.27
N GLY A 66 -87.11 12.84 -11.09
CA GLY A 66 -86.50 11.88 -10.16
C GLY A 66 -85.08 11.48 -10.59
N ILE A 67 -84.86 11.22 -11.88
CA ILE A 67 -83.53 10.96 -12.46
C ILE A 67 -82.62 12.18 -12.27
N SER A 68 -83.13 13.40 -12.48
CA SER A 68 -82.38 14.65 -12.35
C SER A 68 -81.97 14.90 -10.89
N SER A 69 -82.85 14.61 -9.94
CA SER A 69 -82.52 14.62 -8.51
C SER A 69 -81.46 13.56 -8.17
N GLY A 70 -81.53 12.37 -8.77
CA GLY A 70 -80.52 11.31 -8.66
C GLY A 70 -79.13 11.74 -9.15
N VAL A 71 -79.07 12.47 -10.28
CA VAL A 71 -77.83 13.09 -10.79
C VAL A 71 -77.23 14.04 -9.75
N GLN A 72 -78.04 14.91 -9.13
CA GLN A 72 -77.57 15.87 -8.13
C GLN A 72 -77.08 15.19 -6.83
N ILE A 73 -77.77 14.14 -6.36
CA ILE A 73 -77.34 13.37 -5.18
C ILE A 73 -75.99 12.69 -5.45
N LEU A 74 -75.82 12.08 -6.63
CA LEU A 74 -74.54 11.47 -7.02
C LEU A 74 -73.43 12.51 -7.17
N GLN A 75 -73.75 13.69 -7.72
CA GLN A 75 -72.79 14.78 -7.85
C GLN A 75 -72.36 15.35 -6.47
N ALA A 76 -73.30 15.47 -5.53
CA ALA A 76 -73.01 15.87 -4.15
C ALA A 76 -72.11 14.83 -3.45
N ALA A 77 -72.43 13.54 -3.59
CA ALA A 77 -71.61 12.45 -3.07
C ALA A 77 -70.19 12.43 -3.68
N ASN A 78 -70.05 12.61 -4.99
CA ASN A 78 -68.74 12.66 -5.65
C ASN A 78 -67.92 13.89 -5.24
N THR A 79 -68.59 15.04 -5.04
CA THR A 79 -67.96 16.26 -4.51
C THR A 79 -67.50 16.04 -3.06
N GLY A 80 -68.31 15.39 -2.24
CA GLY A 80 -67.95 14.96 -0.89
C GLY A 80 -66.73 14.05 -0.88
N ILE A 81 -66.70 13.00 -1.70
CA ILE A 81 -65.53 12.10 -1.83
C ILE A 81 -64.28 12.88 -2.27
N THR A 82 -64.42 13.85 -3.17
CA THR A 82 -63.30 14.71 -3.60
C THR A 82 -62.74 15.51 -2.43
N SER A 83 -63.60 16.12 -1.60
CA SER A 83 -63.18 16.83 -0.39
C SER A 83 -62.56 15.91 0.66
N LEU A 84 -63.14 14.74 0.90
CA LEU A 84 -62.59 13.72 1.80
C LEU A 84 -61.21 13.24 1.33
N THR A 85 -61.01 13.06 0.02
CA THR A 85 -59.72 12.68 -0.55
C THR A 85 -58.65 13.73 -0.24
N LYS A 86 -58.96 15.02 -0.40
CA LYS A 86 -58.05 16.12 -0.06
C LYS A 86 -57.71 16.15 1.44
N LEU A 87 -58.69 15.88 2.30
CA LEU A 87 -58.46 15.83 3.75
C LEU A 87 -57.60 14.62 4.15
N VAL A 88 -57.84 13.44 3.57
CA VAL A 88 -56.99 12.26 3.79
C VAL A 88 -55.56 12.52 3.28
N ASP A 89 -55.40 13.21 2.15
CA ASP A 89 -54.08 13.59 1.63
C ASP A 89 -53.38 14.62 2.55
N SER A 90 -54.12 15.57 3.14
CA SER A 90 -53.61 16.47 4.20
C SER A 90 -53.14 15.69 5.43
N ALA A 91 -53.93 14.72 5.90
CA ALA A 91 -53.57 13.83 7.01
C ALA A 91 -52.30 13.00 6.69
N LYS A 92 -52.14 12.54 5.45
CA LYS A 92 -50.90 11.89 4.99
C LYS A 92 -49.71 12.83 5.02
N SER A 93 -49.90 14.09 4.62
CA SER A 93 -48.83 15.09 4.69
C SER A 93 -48.36 15.30 6.13
N ILE A 94 -49.28 15.40 7.09
CA ILE A 94 -48.95 15.52 8.52
C ILE A 94 -48.19 14.28 9.02
N ALA A 95 -48.63 13.07 8.66
CA ALA A 95 -47.92 11.83 9.02
C ALA A 95 -46.50 11.77 8.42
N ASN A 96 -46.33 12.20 7.17
CA ASN A 96 -45.01 12.28 6.53
C ASN A 96 -44.13 13.37 7.17
N GLN A 97 -44.70 14.46 7.65
CA GLN A 97 -43.98 15.48 8.42
C GLN A 97 -43.52 14.92 9.77
N ALA A 98 -44.33 14.09 10.43
CA ALA A 98 -43.92 13.38 11.63
C ALA A 98 -42.76 12.41 11.35
N LEU A 99 -42.75 11.74 10.19
CA LEU A 99 -41.65 10.85 9.81
C LEU A 99 -40.32 11.60 9.54
N GLN A 100 -40.40 12.83 9.03
CA GLN A 100 -39.23 13.69 8.76
C GLN A 100 -38.72 14.43 10.01
N THR A 101 -39.55 14.56 11.04
CA THR A 101 -39.14 15.16 12.31
C THR A 101 -38.16 14.23 13.03
N THR A 102 -37.20 14.78 13.79
CA THR A 102 -36.30 13.97 14.64
C THR A 102 -37.10 12.95 15.46
N SER A 103 -36.56 11.73 15.63
CA SER A 103 -37.18 10.71 16.49
C SER A 103 -37.46 11.28 17.88
N GLY A 104 -38.51 10.80 18.57
CA GLY A 104 -38.87 11.26 19.92
C GLY A 104 -37.81 10.96 21.01
N TYR A 105 -36.63 10.46 20.65
CA TYR A 105 -35.58 10.02 21.55
C TYR A 105 -34.22 10.52 21.08
N ALA A 106 -33.49 11.20 21.96
CA ALA A 106 -32.15 11.74 21.72
C ALA A 106 -31.09 10.64 21.76
N THR A 107 -31.33 9.57 22.54
CA THR A 107 -30.47 8.39 22.58
C THR A 107 -31.33 7.15 22.61
N LYS A 108 -31.14 6.29 21.61
CA LYS A 108 -31.80 4.99 21.51
C LYS A 108 -31.19 4.01 22.50
N SER A 109 -31.96 3.01 22.94
CA SER A 109 -31.39 1.91 23.71
C SER A 109 -30.28 1.24 22.91
N ASN A 110 -29.13 1.00 23.54
CA ASN A 110 -27.94 0.49 22.88
C ASN A 110 -27.05 -0.31 23.84
N VAL A 111 -26.22 -1.17 23.26
CA VAL A 111 -25.08 -1.82 23.91
C VAL A 111 -23.82 -1.43 23.15
N SER A 112 -22.70 -1.24 23.85
CA SER A 112 -21.45 -0.87 23.20
C SER A 112 -20.25 -1.55 23.86
N ALA A 113 -19.22 -1.84 23.07
CA ALA A 113 -17.94 -2.34 23.53
C ALA A 113 -16.80 -1.76 22.68
N THR A 114 -15.62 -1.60 23.27
CA THR A 114 -14.43 -1.14 22.55
C THR A 114 -13.65 -2.32 21.99
N ILE A 115 -13.42 -2.31 20.68
CA ILE A 115 -12.58 -3.29 19.98
C ILE A 115 -11.32 -2.58 19.50
N SER A 116 -10.19 -2.85 20.15
CA SER A 116 -8.92 -2.20 19.79
C SER A 116 -8.55 -2.47 18.32
N GLY A 117 -8.26 -1.42 17.56
CA GLY A 117 -7.87 -1.50 16.15
C GLY A 117 -8.99 -1.80 15.15
N ALA A 118 -10.25 -1.87 15.59
CA ALA A 118 -11.37 -2.09 14.67
C ALA A 118 -11.75 -0.83 13.89
N THR A 119 -12.13 -1.01 12.62
CA THR A 119 -12.63 0.06 11.73
C THR A 119 -13.94 -0.37 11.08
N ALA A 120 -14.55 0.51 10.28
CA ALA A 120 -15.75 0.17 9.52
C ALA A 120 -15.52 -0.96 8.50
N GLU A 121 -14.30 -1.10 7.99
CA GLU A 121 -13.88 -2.11 7.01
C GLU A 121 -13.53 -3.46 7.64
N ASP A 122 -12.98 -3.45 8.86
CA ASP A 122 -12.69 -4.67 9.63
C ASP A 122 -13.03 -4.49 11.12
N ILE A 123 -14.14 -5.10 11.55
CA ILE A 123 -14.64 -5.01 12.91
C ILE A 123 -14.00 -6.04 13.86
N ARG A 124 -13.01 -6.82 13.39
CA ARG A 124 -12.37 -7.88 14.19
C ARG A 124 -11.20 -7.40 15.05
N GLY A 125 -10.77 -6.15 14.90
CA GLY A 125 -9.71 -5.51 15.72
C GLY A 125 -8.30 -5.60 15.13
N THR A 126 -7.28 -5.40 15.97
CA THR A 126 -5.85 -5.45 15.60
C THR A 126 -5.53 -6.70 14.78
N GLN A 127 -5.06 -6.49 13.55
CA GLN A 127 -4.58 -7.57 12.71
C GLN A 127 -3.27 -8.12 13.28
N SER A 128 -3.21 -9.43 13.53
CA SER A 128 -1.94 -10.09 13.78
C SER A 128 -1.31 -10.44 12.43
N PHE A 129 0.01 -10.45 12.37
CA PHE A 129 0.74 -10.81 11.15
C PHE A 129 1.38 -12.16 11.37
N ASP A 130 1.24 -13.03 10.37
CA ASP A 130 1.90 -14.32 10.32
C ASP A 130 3.18 -14.20 9.48
N ASN A 131 4.13 -15.09 9.76
CA ASN A 131 5.34 -15.19 8.98
C ASN A 131 5.04 -15.67 7.56
N ALA A 132 5.47 -14.93 6.54
CA ALA A 132 5.43 -15.38 5.16
C ALA A 132 6.83 -15.81 4.68
N VAL A 133 6.87 -16.62 3.62
CA VAL A 133 8.10 -17.10 3.00
C VAL A 133 8.17 -16.59 1.56
N ALA A 134 9.17 -15.76 1.28
CA ALA A 134 9.50 -15.25 -0.04
C ALA A 134 10.57 -16.14 -0.69
N THR A 135 10.43 -16.46 -1.97
CA THR A 135 11.37 -17.35 -2.67
C THR A 135 12.18 -16.56 -3.69
N GLY A 136 13.51 -16.62 -3.59
CA GLY A 136 14.44 -16.07 -4.58
C GLY A 136 14.64 -17.00 -5.78
N ASN A 137 15.39 -16.51 -6.78
CA ASN A 137 15.78 -17.34 -7.92
C ASN A 137 16.67 -18.49 -7.46
N VAL A 138 16.70 -19.57 -8.25
CA VAL A 138 17.65 -20.65 -8.04
C VAL A 138 19.06 -20.13 -8.28
N ILE A 139 19.91 -20.27 -7.27
CA ILE A 139 21.35 -20.09 -7.38
C ILE A 139 22.04 -21.44 -7.51
N PHE A 140 23.12 -21.48 -8.29
CA PHE A 140 23.92 -22.67 -8.54
C PHE A 140 25.27 -22.56 -7.83
N ASP A 141 25.86 -23.71 -7.51
CA ASP A 141 27.23 -23.77 -7.02
C ASP A 141 28.25 -23.54 -8.17
N GLY A 142 29.53 -23.49 -7.82
CA GLY A 142 30.62 -23.28 -8.76
C GLY A 142 31.03 -24.49 -9.60
N THR A 143 30.24 -25.58 -9.63
CA THR A 143 30.56 -26.76 -10.44
C THR A 143 30.57 -26.39 -11.93
N THR A 144 31.57 -26.90 -12.66
CA THR A 144 31.69 -26.69 -14.10
C THR A 144 30.41 -27.10 -14.83
N GLY A 145 29.81 -26.18 -15.58
CA GLY A 145 28.54 -26.39 -16.28
C GLY A 145 27.29 -25.86 -15.55
N GLY A 146 27.40 -25.42 -14.29
CA GLY A 146 26.40 -24.58 -13.61
C GLY A 146 25.01 -25.20 -13.42
N THR A 147 24.91 -26.52 -13.21
CA THR A 147 23.62 -27.22 -13.06
C THR A 147 23.31 -27.69 -11.64
N THR A 148 24.31 -27.75 -10.75
CA THR A 148 24.13 -28.17 -9.36
C THR A 148 23.64 -26.99 -8.52
N ALA A 149 22.48 -27.16 -7.87
CA ALA A 149 21.88 -26.12 -7.08
C ALA A 149 22.65 -25.89 -5.78
N ALA A 150 22.87 -24.63 -5.40
CA ALA A 150 23.66 -24.30 -4.22
C ALA A 150 23.01 -24.81 -2.92
N ALA A 151 23.85 -25.14 -1.94
CA ALA A 151 23.50 -25.58 -0.60
C ALA A 151 23.90 -24.55 0.47
N GLY A 152 23.31 -24.66 1.67
CA GLY A 152 23.58 -23.74 2.78
C GLY A 152 25.05 -23.70 3.22
N THR A 153 25.78 -24.79 2.98
CA THR A 153 27.20 -24.95 3.31
C THR A 153 28.15 -24.36 2.27
N ASP A 154 27.66 -23.97 1.08
CA ASP A 154 28.53 -23.43 0.04
C ASP A 154 29.12 -22.08 0.48
N THR A 155 30.41 -21.90 0.23
CA THR A 155 31.13 -20.71 0.69
C THR A 155 30.87 -19.51 -0.23
N LEU A 156 30.83 -18.33 0.40
CA LEU A 156 30.69 -17.04 -0.29
C LEU A 156 32.01 -16.60 -0.96
N GLY A 157 33.12 -17.05 -0.38
CA GLY A 157 34.47 -16.90 -0.93
C GLY A 157 34.82 -17.99 -1.94
N GLY A 158 35.84 -17.72 -2.76
CA GLY A 158 36.37 -18.62 -3.78
C GLY A 158 37.72 -19.23 -3.40
N ALA A 159 38.30 -19.99 -4.32
CA ALA A 159 39.64 -20.54 -4.16
C ALA A 159 40.74 -19.49 -4.33
N ILE A 160 41.86 -19.70 -3.64
CA ILE A 160 43.06 -18.85 -3.72
C ILE A 160 43.62 -18.90 -5.14
N VAL A 161 43.91 -17.73 -5.68
CA VAL A 161 44.59 -17.56 -6.96
C VAL A 161 45.86 -16.75 -6.77
N SER A 162 46.81 -16.93 -7.67
CA SER A 162 48.14 -16.32 -7.57
C SER A 162 48.49 -15.50 -8.80
N ILE A 163 49.25 -14.41 -8.60
CA ILE A 163 50.04 -13.77 -9.64
C ILE A 163 51.50 -14.09 -9.33
N ALA A 164 52.14 -14.84 -10.21
CA ALA A 164 53.53 -15.28 -10.04
C ALA A 164 54.41 -14.76 -11.16
N ALA A 165 55.68 -14.50 -10.84
CA ALA A 165 56.69 -14.20 -11.84
C ALA A 165 56.85 -15.39 -12.80
N SER A 166 56.98 -15.10 -14.10
CA SER A 166 57.11 -16.14 -15.14
C SER A 166 58.50 -16.78 -15.20
N ALA A 167 59.49 -16.17 -14.55
CA ALA A 167 60.86 -16.66 -14.45
C ALA A 167 61.52 -16.17 -13.16
N ALA A 168 62.59 -16.86 -12.73
CA ALA A 168 63.33 -16.50 -11.53
C ALA A 168 64.03 -15.15 -11.72
N VAL A 169 63.86 -14.25 -10.75
CA VAL A 169 64.56 -12.97 -10.71
C VAL A 169 65.84 -13.11 -9.92
N THR A 170 66.92 -12.56 -10.46
CA THR A 170 68.23 -12.50 -9.80
C THR A 170 68.69 -11.07 -9.58
N VAL A 171 69.44 -10.83 -8.50
CA VAL A 171 70.16 -9.58 -8.21
C VAL A 171 71.66 -9.86 -8.07
N LEU A 172 72.49 -8.84 -8.29
CA LEU A 172 73.94 -8.95 -8.11
C LEU A 172 74.28 -8.95 -6.61
N GLY A 173 74.84 -10.03 -6.07
CA GLY A 173 75.22 -10.12 -4.65
C GLY A 173 76.47 -9.30 -4.30
N ALA A 174 76.51 -8.77 -3.07
CA ALA A 174 77.70 -8.19 -2.46
C ALA A 174 78.59 -9.31 -1.88
N VAL A 175 79.87 -9.35 -2.26
CA VAL A 175 80.87 -10.30 -1.76
C VAL A 175 81.85 -9.58 -0.83
N ASP A 176 82.29 -10.25 0.22
CA ASP A 176 83.30 -9.75 1.15
C ASP A 176 84.65 -9.50 0.45
N ALA A 177 85.23 -8.33 0.68
CA ALA A 177 86.54 -7.93 0.17
C ALA A 177 87.52 -7.69 1.32
N THR A 178 88.72 -8.27 1.23
CA THR A 178 89.76 -8.18 2.25
C THR A 178 90.81 -7.13 1.89
N ALA A 179 91.19 -6.28 2.85
CA ALA A 179 92.35 -5.41 2.78
C ALA A 179 93.36 -5.74 3.88
N THR A 180 94.60 -6.03 3.48
CA THR A 180 95.65 -6.46 4.40
C THR A 180 96.70 -5.36 4.59
N GLY A 181 97.02 -5.03 5.85
CA GLY A 181 98.06 -4.08 6.23
C GLY A 181 99.49 -4.63 6.20
N ALA A 182 100.44 -3.76 6.53
CA ALA A 182 101.81 -4.08 6.90
C ALA A 182 101.88 -4.81 8.26
N VAL A 183 103.01 -5.47 8.52
CA VAL A 183 103.24 -6.18 9.79
C VAL A 183 103.45 -5.17 10.91
N LEU A 184 102.68 -5.29 11.98
CA LEU A 184 102.85 -4.61 13.25
C LEU A 184 103.68 -5.46 14.22
N SER A 185 104.41 -4.78 15.11
CA SER A 185 105.26 -5.42 16.12
C SER A 185 104.94 -4.92 17.53
N VAL A 186 105.40 -5.66 18.54
CA VAL A 186 105.37 -5.28 19.97
C VAL A 186 106.73 -5.53 20.62
N GLY A 187 107.13 -4.66 21.57
CA GLY A 187 108.35 -4.83 22.38
C GLY A 187 109.70 -4.75 21.62
N THR A 188 110.76 -5.29 22.23
CA THR A 188 112.19 -5.15 21.82
C THR A 188 112.68 -6.17 20.79
N ALA A 189 111.88 -7.19 20.45
CA ALA A 189 112.33 -8.36 19.68
C ALA A 189 111.68 -8.50 18.28
N ALA A 190 111.03 -7.45 17.77
CA ALA A 190 110.25 -7.50 16.52
C ALA A 190 109.20 -8.64 16.53
N ALA A 191 108.67 -8.98 17.71
CA ALA A 191 107.60 -9.97 17.82
C ALA A 191 106.35 -9.41 17.13
N THR A 192 105.75 -10.19 16.24
CA THR A 192 104.54 -9.79 15.51
C THR A 192 103.40 -9.54 16.48
N ALA A 193 102.70 -8.42 16.32
CA ALA A 193 101.54 -8.09 17.14
C ALA A 193 100.45 -9.17 16.99
N ALA A 194 99.80 -9.53 18.08
CA ALA A 194 98.61 -10.37 18.09
C ALA A 194 97.38 -9.52 18.45
N GLY A 195 96.19 -10.02 18.11
CA GLY A 195 94.93 -9.35 18.43
C GLY A 195 94.71 -9.04 19.92
N THR A 196 95.34 -9.82 20.81
CA THR A 196 95.28 -9.65 22.27
C THR A 196 96.22 -8.59 22.83
N ASN A 197 97.17 -8.08 22.04
CA ASN A 197 98.07 -7.01 22.49
C ASN A 197 97.31 -5.69 22.64
N LEU A 198 97.78 -4.82 23.54
CA LEU A 198 97.20 -3.50 23.71
C LEU A 198 97.57 -2.58 22.56
N ILE A 199 96.69 -1.64 22.21
CA ILE A 199 96.96 -0.63 21.18
C ILE A 199 98.19 0.21 21.57
N SER A 200 98.35 0.51 22.87
CA SER A 200 99.51 1.20 23.44
C SER A 200 100.83 0.43 23.38
N GLU A 201 100.81 -0.88 23.13
CA GLU A 201 102.03 -1.72 23.01
C GLU A 201 102.61 -1.74 21.60
N LEU A 202 101.88 -1.21 20.62
CA LEU A 202 102.27 -1.26 19.21
C LEU A 202 103.54 -0.45 18.92
N THR A 203 104.46 -1.06 18.20
CA THR A 203 105.69 -0.43 17.68
C THR A 203 105.81 -0.64 16.18
N ASN A 204 106.63 0.18 15.53
CA ASN A 204 107.04 0.02 14.14
C ASN A 204 108.12 -1.07 13.94
N GLY A 205 108.42 -1.86 14.98
CA GLY A 205 109.45 -2.90 14.97
C GLY A 205 110.89 -2.39 15.01
N SER A 206 111.12 -1.08 14.92
CA SER A 206 112.46 -0.46 14.89
C SER A 206 112.90 0.12 16.23
N THR A 207 111.96 0.35 17.17
CA THR A 207 112.24 0.91 18.49
C THR A 207 111.49 0.17 19.60
N VAL A 208 112.06 0.19 20.80
CA VAL A 208 111.42 -0.34 22.03
C VAL A 208 110.23 0.53 22.47
N THR A 209 110.30 1.84 22.19
CA THR A 209 109.23 2.78 22.51
C THR A 209 108.04 2.53 21.60
N ALA A 210 106.84 2.46 22.19
CA ALA A 210 105.58 2.39 21.46
C ALA A 210 105.48 3.55 20.46
N THR A 211 105.25 3.21 19.19
CA THR A 211 105.02 4.17 18.10
C THR A 211 103.61 4.03 17.51
N GLY A 212 102.74 3.25 18.16
CA GLY A 212 101.32 3.11 17.84
C GLY A 212 100.54 4.41 18.04
N PRO A 213 99.21 4.38 17.82
CA PRO A 213 98.34 5.54 18.03
C PRO A 213 98.52 6.18 19.41
N ALA A 214 98.44 7.51 19.46
CA ALA A 214 98.52 8.30 20.69
C ALA A 214 97.14 8.88 21.05
N ALA A 215 96.97 9.33 22.30
CA ALA A 215 95.71 9.93 22.73
C ALA A 215 95.46 11.22 21.93
N GLY A 216 94.28 11.35 21.33
CA GLY A 216 93.91 12.42 20.41
C GLY A 216 94.11 12.08 18.92
N ASP A 217 94.85 11.02 18.60
CA ASP A 217 94.85 10.47 17.24
C ASP A 217 93.43 9.98 16.89
N SER A 218 93.08 10.02 15.61
CA SER A 218 91.79 9.50 15.15
C SER A 218 91.87 8.93 13.76
N ILE A 219 91.13 7.83 13.54
CA ILE A 219 90.85 7.27 12.21
C ILE A 219 89.40 7.54 11.85
N THR A 220 89.07 7.57 10.57
CA THR A 220 87.70 7.63 10.07
C THR A 220 87.36 6.31 9.40
N VAL A 221 86.21 5.72 9.74
CA VAL A 221 85.69 4.50 9.14
C VAL A 221 84.28 4.79 8.63
N ASN A 222 84.05 4.70 7.33
CA ASN A 222 82.76 5.02 6.70
C ASN A 222 82.17 6.37 7.15
N GLY A 223 83.05 7.39 7.23
CA GLY A 223 82.70 8.75 7.64
C GLY A 223 82.44 8.92 9.15
N LYS A 224 82.65 7.90 9.98
CA LYS A 224 82.61 7.99 11.45
C LYS A 224 84.01 8.03 12.03
N THR A 225 84.23 8.94 12.96
CA THR A 225 85.53 9.08 13.61
C THR A 225 85.66 8.08 14.75
N ILE A 226 86.78 7.37 14.81
CA ILE A 226 87.23 6.59 15.97
C ILE A 226 88.41 7.36 16.57
N THR A 227 88.21 7.95 17.74
CA THR A 227 89.23 8.75 18.45
C THR A 227 89.89 7.92 19.54
N PHE A 228 91.22 7.89 19.55
CA PHE A 228 91.99 7.20 20.58
C PHE A 228 92.07 8.05 21.86
N THR A 229 91.69 7.48 23.01
CA THR A 229 91.78 8.10 24.33
C THR A 229 92.87 7.46 25.18
N THR A 230 93.27 8.10 26.28
CA THR A 230 94.31 7.54 27.17
C THR A 230 93.92 6.20 27.79
N ALA A 231 92.64 6.01 28.12
CA ALA A 231 92.08 4.77 28.65
C ALA A 231 90.57 4.67 28.35
N GLY A 232 90.00 3.47 28.50
CA GLY A 232 88.55 3.22 28.50
C GLY A 232 88.04 2.34 27.35
N ALA A 233 86.95 1.60 27.61
CA ALA A 233 86.32 0.74 26.61
C ALA A 233 85.77 1.52 25.41
N SER A 234 85.62 0.82 24.27
CA SER A 234 85.00 1.38 23.07
C SER A 234 83.59 1.87 23.38
N SER A 235 83.30 3.13 23.09
CA SER A 235 82.01 3.77 23.38
C SER A 235 81.57 4.67 22.23
N LYS A 236 80.27 4.70 21.95
CA LYS A 236 79.65 5.38 20.82
C LYS A 236 78.93 6.66 21.27
N ASP A 237 79.10 7.76 20.55
CA ASP A 237 78.34 8.99 20.75
C ASP A 237 76.99 9.01 19.97
N SER A 238 76.18 10.05 20.18
CA SER A 238 74.90 10.23 19.50
C SER A 238 75.02 10.49 17.98
N SER A 239 76.19 10.91 17.51
CA SER A 239 76.51 11.11 16.09
C SER A 239 77.07 9.84 15.43
N GLY A 240 77.28 8.78 16.22
CA GLY A 240 77.83 7.50 15.80
C GLY A 240 79.35 7.45 15.65
N ASN A 241 80.07 8.44 16.20
CA ASN A 241 81.52 8.37 16.36
C ASN A 241 81.86 7.51 17.58
N TYR A 242 83.07 6.97 17.60
CA TYR A 242 83.55 6.12 18.68
C TYR A 242 84.78 6.72 19.35
N THR A 243 84.92 6.45 20.64
CA THR A 243 86.17 6.64 21.38
C THR A 243 86.66 5.29 21.87
N ILE A 244 87.97 5.02 21.78
CA ILE A 244 88.57 3.79 22.28
C ILE A 244 89.89 4.11 23.01
N GLY A 245 90.05 3.55 24.21
CA GLY A 245 91.26 3.69 25.00
C GLY A 245 92.46 2.96 24.41
N LEU A 246 93.65 3.53 24.55
CA LEU A 246 94.91 2.87 24.16
C LEU A 246 95.25 1.65 25.04
N ASP A 247 94.58 1.50 26.19
CA ASP A 247 94.60 0.34 27.08
C ASP A 247 93.73 -0.83 26.58
N GLN A 248 93.00 -0.65 25.48
CA GLN A 248 92.21 -1.70 24.85
C GLN A 248 93.06 -2.53 23.88
N THR A 249 92.58 -3.73 23.56
CA THR A 249 93.27 -4.65 22.64
C THR A 249 93.10 -4.26 21.17
N VAL A 250 93.99 -4.72 20.30
CA VAL A 250 93.86 -4.55 18.84
C VAL A 250 92.57 -5.22 18.32
N ASN A 251 92.16 -6.36 18.89
CA ASN A 251 90.87 -6.97 18.57
C ASN A 251 89.70 -6.05 18.91
N SER A 252 89.75 -5.35 20.06
CA SER A 252 88.70 -4.38 20.41
C SER A 252 88.61 -3.22 19.41
N LEU A 253 89.74 -2.82 18.82
CA LEU A 253 89.76 -1.84 17.73
C LEU A 253 89.14 -2.42 16.45
N LEU A 254 89.51 -3.64 16.06
CA LEU A 254 88.95 -4.32 14.88
C LEU A 254 87.44 -4.58 15.02
N ASP A 255 86.98 -5.02 16.18
CA ASP A 255 85.55 -5.18 16.50
C ASP A 255 84.81 -3.84 16.40
N THR A 256 85.45 -2.75 16.82
CA THR A 256 84.89 -1.39 16.68
C THR A 256 84.81 -1.00 15.20
N ILE A 257 85.84 -1.28 14.41
CA ILE A 257 85.85 -1.04 12.95
C ILE A 257 84.75 -1.86 12.26
N ASP A 258 84.62 -3.15 12.57
CA ASP A 258 83.58 -4.03 12.04
C ASP A 258 82.18 -3.56 12.44
N THR A 259 82.00 -3.10 13.68
CA THR A 259 80.74 -2.54 14.17
C THR A 259 80.39 -1.24 13.45
N VAL A 260 81.37 -0.36 13.20
CA VAL A 260 81.16 0.88 12.44
C VAL A 260 80.85 0.58 10.97
N ASN A 261 81.50 -0.44 10.38
CA ASN A 261 81.26 -0.90 9.02
C ASN A 261 79.94 -1.70 8.89
N GLY A 262 79.38 -2.20 9.98
CA GLY A 262 78.23 -3.11 9.94
C GLY A 262 78.58 -4.46 9.31
N ASN A 263 79.82 -4.92 9.49
CA ASN A 263 80.30 -6.20 8.98
C ASN A 263 79.55 -7.35 9.67
N THR A 264 78.92 -8.21 8.88
CA THR A 264 78.24 -9.44 9.33
C THR A 264 78.77 -10.69 8.61
N GLY A 265 79.81 -10.52 7.79
CA GLY A 265 80.49 -11.57 7.06
C GLY A 265 81.68 -12.09 7.87
N LEU A 266 82.85 -12.18 7.25
CA LEU A 266 84.08 -12.55 7.96
C LEU A 266 84.54 -11.37 8.82
N SER A 267 84.79 -11.61 10.11
CA SER A 267 85.31 -10.57 11.01
C SER A 267 86.71 -10.11 10.58
N SER A 268 86.99 -8.83 10.76
CA SER A 268 88.34 -8.28 10.65
C SER A 268 89.23 -8.89 11.73
N ALA A 269 90.47 -9.21 11.41
CA ALA A 269 91.36 -9.98 12.28
C ALA A 269 92.82 -9.53 12.21
N VAL A 270 93.65 -10.00 13.15
CA VAL A 270 95.10 -9.90 13.06
C VAL A 270 95.67 -11.24 12.59
N THR A 271 96.21 -11.29 11.38
CA THR A 271 96.80 -12.49 10.79
C THR A 271 98.29 -12.26 10.53
N ALA A 272 99.16 -13.08 11.12
CA ALA A 272 100.62 -12.98 10.99
C ALA A 272 101.17 -11.56 11.26
N GLY A 273 100.66 -10.88 12.28
CA GLY A 273 101.04 -9.52 12.65
C GLY A 273 100.43 -8.41 11.79
N ARG A 274 99.57 -8.72 10.82
CA ARG A 274 98.95 -7.75 9.92
C ARG A 274 97.49 -7.56 10.28
N LEU A 275 96.99 -6.33 10.21
CA LEU A 275 95.55 -6.07 10.27
C LEU A 275 94.93 -6.47 8.94
N GLU A 276 94.00 -7.42 8.97
CA GLU A 276 93.15 -7.81 7.86
C GLU A 276 91.77 -7.22 8.10
N LEU A 277 91.43 -6.21 7.31
CA LEU A 277 90.12 -5.57 7.36
C LEU A 277 89.20 -6.21 6.32
N HIS A 278 88.02 -6.62 6.75
CA HIS A 278 87.00 -7.19 5.88
C HIS A 278 85.89 -6.16 5.66
N SER A 279 85.48 -5.96 4.40
CA SER A 279 84.31 -5.14 4.08
C SER A 279 83.02 -5.81 4.56
N GLY A 280 83.04 -7.13 4.73
CA GLY A 280 81.85 -7.92 4.95
C GLY A 280 80.96 -7.96 3.71
N THR A 281 79.82 -8.64 3.84
CA THR A 281 78.81 -8.73 2.77
C THR A 281 77.85 -7.54 2.72
N ASN A 282 77.96 -6.59 3.66
CA ASN A 282 76.90 -5.64 3.98
C ASN A 282 77.33 -4.16 3.99
N SER A 283 78.55 -3.77 3.56
CA SER A 283 78.92 -2.37 3.27
C SER A 283 80.31 -2.28 2.60
N PRO A 284 80.58 -1.26 1.75
CA PRO A 284 81.95 -0.92 1.40
C PRO A 284 82.70 -0.42 2.64
N LEU A 285 84.00 -0.72 2.75
CA LEU A 285 84.83 -0.26 3.87
C LEU A 285 85.73 0.88 3.41
N THR A 286 85.50 2.07 3.95
CA THR A 286 86.38 3.22 3.73
C THR A 286 87.09 3.55 5.03
N VAL A 287 88.42 3.57 5.00
CA VAL A 287 89.26 3.92 6.16
C VAL A 287 90.15 5.11 5.83
N GLY A 288 90.16 6.10 6.71
CA GLY A 288 90.94 7.34 6.63
C GLY A 288 91.49 7.73 7.99
N ASP A 289 92.19 8.86 8.06
CA ASP A 289 92.56 9.50 9.33
C ASP A 289 92.52 11.02 9.25
N ASN A 290 92.64 11.69 10.40
CA ASN A 290 92.67 13.15 10.49
C ASN A 290 94.11 13.73 10.34
N ALA A 291 95.08 12.93 9.91
CA ALA A 291 96.51 13.30 9.89
C ALA A 291 97.20 12.97 8.55
N GLY A 292 96.44 12.85 7.46
CA GLY A 292 96.98 12.62 6.12
C GLY A 292 97.65 11.25 5.92
N GLY A 293 97.23 10.23 6.67
CA GLY A 293 97.74 8.85 6.61
C GLY A 293 98.71 8.49 7.75
N ALA A 294 99.09 9.44 8.61
CA ALA A 294 100.07 9.21 9.66
C ALA A 294 99.56 8.30 10.79
N VAL A 295 98.26 8.31 11.12
CA VAL A 295 97.68 7.44 12.15
C VAL A 295 97.44 6.05 11.58
N LEU A 296 96.97 5.96 10.33
CA LEU A 296 96.84 4.69 9.62
C LEU A 296 98.19 3.97 9.51
N ALA A 297 99.27 4.69 9.21
CA ALA A 297 100.62 4.12 9.14
C ALA A 297 101.06 3.51 10.49
N LYS A 298 100.70 4.11 11.63
CA LYS A 298 100.95 3.55 12.98
C LYS A 298 100.20 2.24 13.23
N LEU A 299 99.10 2.02 12.51
CA LEU A 299 98.32 0.78 12.51
C LEU A 299 98.73 -0.18 11.38
N GLY A 300 99.82 0.12 10.65
CA GLY A 300 100.26 -0.69 9.52
C GLY A 300 99.33 -0.60 8.31
N LEU A 301 98.41 0.36 8.28
CA LEU A 301 97.48 0.56 7.19
C LEU A 301 97.98 1.69 6.26
N THR A 302 97.60 1.65 5.00
CA THR A 302 97.77 2.80 4.09
C THR A 302 96.41 3.42 3.83
N ALA A 303 96.36 4.70 3.49
CA ALA A 303 95.13 5.35 3.05
C ALA A 303 94.70 4.71 1.72
N GLN A 304 93.95 3.63 1.83
CA GLN A 304 93.41 2.89 0.72
C GLN A 304 91.90 2.87 0.91
N THR A 305 91.17 3.37 -0.08
CA THR A 305 89.74 3.08 -0.19
C THR A 305 89.64 1.58 -0.43
N VAL A 306 89.21 0.80 0.56
CA VAL A 306 88.88 -0.61 0.36
C VAL A 306 87.51 -0.63 -0.34
N ASP A 307 87.46 -0.22 -1.62
CA ASP A 307 86.19 0.03 -2.29
C ASP A 307 85.60 -1.18 -3.01
N THR A 308 84.29 -1.28 -2.82
CA THR A 308 83.27 -2.14 -3.39
C THR A 308 83.44 -3.64 -3.12
N ALA A 309 82.51 -4.18 -2.33
CA ALA A 309 82.05 -5.54 -2.55
C ALA A 309 81.86 -5.76 -4.06
N ALA A 310 82.74 -6.52 -4.71
CA ALA A 310 82.72 -6.66 -6.16
C ALA A 310 81.46 -7.43 -6.58
N ALA A 311 80.52 -6.75 -7.23
CA ALA A 311 79.24 -7.29 -7.69
C ALA A 311 79.42 -8.29 -8.85
N THR A 312 79.91 -9.50 -8.55
CA THR A 312 80.26 -10.51 -9.57
C THR A 312 79.44 -11.79 -9.49
N ALA A 313 78.71 -12.04 -8.39
CA ALA A 313 77.86 -13.22 -8.23
C ALA A 313 76.38 -12.87 -8.41
N SER A 314 75.66 -13.62 -9.25
CA SER A 314 74.20 -13.48 -9.41
C SER A 314 73.50 -14.41 -8.42
N ALA A 315 72.57 -13.88 -7.61
CA ALA A 315 71.78 -14.66 -6.66
C ALA A 315 70.28 -14.46 -6.90
N ASN A 316 69.48 -15.52 -6.77
CA ASN A 316 68.03 -15.41 -6.80
C ASN A 316 67.53 -14.50 -5.68
N ILE A 317 66.55 -13.65 -5.97
CA ILE A 317 65.89 -12.89 -4.92
C ILE A 317 65.17 -13.82 -3.94
N SER A 318 65.03 -13.38 -2.70
CA SER A 318 64.32 -14.08 -1.64
C SER A 318 63.52 -13.08 -0.80
N ALA A 319 62.79 -13.56 0.20
CA ALA A 319 62.08 -12.68 1.13
C ALA A 319 63.01 -11.71 1.89
N SER A 320 64.30 -12.04 2.07
CA SER A 320 65.26 -11.15 2.73
C SER A 320 65.94 -10.16 1.77
N THR A 321 65.73 -10.28 0.45
CA THR A 321 66.26 -9.31 -0.51
C THR A 321 65.73 -7.92 -0.19
N GLN A 322 66.61 -6.92 -0.11
CA GLN A 322 66.23 -5.55 0.19
C GLN A 322 65.49 -4.91 -0.99
N LEU A 323 64.48 -4.08 -0.72
CA LEU A 323 63.71 -3.38 -1.76
C LEU A 323 64.58 -2.36 -2.51
N PHE A 324 65.50 -1.69 -1.81
CA PHE A 324 66.45 -0.76 -2.38
C PHE A 324 67.79 -0.88 -1.65
N ASN A 325 68.88 -0.95 -2.39
CA ASN A 325 70.22 -0.66 -1.91
C ASN A 325 71.17 -0.35 -3.10
N THR A 326 72.38 0.14 -2.80
CA THR A 326 73.42 0.38 -3.82
C THR A 326 74.24 -0.88 -4.17
N HIS A 327 74.08 -1.99 -3.43
CA HIS A 327 74.81 -3.24 -3.63
C HIS A 327 73.92 -4.48 -3.30
N GLY A 328 73.20 -5.02 -4.29
CA GLY A 328 72.48 -6.31 -4.21
C GLY A 328 71.02 -6.34 -3.74
N GLY A 329 70.30 -5.24 -3.87
CA GLY A 329 68.87 -5.10 -3.64
C GLY A 329 68.07 -5.17 -4.94
N LEU A 330 66.75 -5.08 -4.81
CA LEU A 330 65.79 -5.22 -5.91
C LEU A 330 65.86 -4.07 -6.94
N THR A 331 66.17 -2.85 -6.49
CA THR A 331 66.42 -1.67 -7.34
C THR A 331 67.63 -0.87 -6.85
N THR A 332 68.38 -0.26 -7.79
CA THR A 332 69.48 0.68 -7.54
C THR A 332 69.04 2.14 -7.48
N THR A 333 67.75 2.43 -7.74
CA THR A 333 67.14 3.77 -7.61
C THR A 333 66.23 3.83 -6.39
N ALA A 334 66.43 4.86 -5.57
CA ALA A 334 65.69 5.09 -4.32
C ALA A 334 64.19 5.22 -4.57
N ILE A 335 63.37 4.56 -3.73
CA ILE A 335 61.92 4.76 -3.73
C ILE A 335 61.65 6.09 -3.03
N ALA A 336 60.96 7.02 -3.69
CA ALA A 336 60.68 8.34 -3.14
C ALA A 336 59.78 8.26 -1.90
N ASP A 337 60.04 9.12 -0.90
CA ASP A 337 59.19 9.23 0.30
C ASP A 337 57.74 9.54 -0.08
N GLY A 338 56.80 8.83 0.55
CA GLY A 338 55.38 9.02 0.31
C GLY A 338 54.85 8.34 -0.95
N THR A 339 55.69 7.62 -1.70
CA THR A 339 55.20 6.74 -2.79
C THR A 339 54.20 5.74 -2.22
N THR A 340 53.11 5.50 -2.95
CA THR A 340 52.06 4.56 -2.52
C THR A 340 51.86 3.44 -3.52
N LEU A 341 51.44 2.30 -2.98
CA LEU A 341 50.93 1.14 -3.69
C LEU A 341 49.52 0.87 -3.16
N SER A 342 48.58 0.52 -4.05
CA SER A 342 47.21 0.17 -3.66
C SER A 342 46.97 -1.32 -3.86
N VAL A 343 46.31 -1.95 -2.89
CA VAL A 343 45.91 -3.36 -2.94
C VAL A 343 44.46 -3.44 -2.49
N ASN A 344 43.55 -3.84 -3.37
CA ASN A 344 42.12 -3.96 -3.08
C ASN A 344 41.54 -2.71 -2.37
N GLY A 345 41.99 -1.52 -2.75
CA GLY A 345 41.55 -0.25 -2.17
C GLY A 345 42.21 0.13 -0.84
N LYS A 346 43.13 -0.69 -0.31
CA LYS A 346 44.00 -0.36 0.83
C LYS A 346 45.32 0.22 0.36
N THR A 347 45.91 1.09 1.17
CA THR A 347 47.14 1.81 0.81
C THR A 347 48.35 1.27 1.56
N ILE A 348 49.43 1.04 0.82
CA ILE A 348 50.77 0.74 1.34
C ILE A 348 51.65 1.94 1.00
N THR A 349 52.16 2.63 2.02
CA THR A 349 52.98 3.85 1.85
C THR A 349 54.44 3.55 2.14
N PHE A 350 55.35 4.01 1.28
CA PHE A 350 56.79 3.92 1.54
C PHE A 350 57.28 5.18 2.26
N LYS A 351 58.05 5.00 3.34
CA LYS A 351 58.65 6.09 4.10
C LYS A 351 60.16 5.96 4.22
N THR A 352 60.89 7.01 3.87
CA THR A 352 62.37 7.06 3.91
C THR A 352 62.84 7.49 5.30
N ALA A 353 62.39 6.78 6.33
CA ALA A 353 62.74 6.97 7.73
C ALA A 353 62.79 5.60 8.43
N ASP A 354 63.44 5.54 9.58
CA ASP A 354 63.39 4.35 10.45
C ASP A 354 61.98 4.14 11.01
N ALA A 355 61.63 2.88 11.27
CA ALA A 355 60.36 2.55 11.89
C ALA A 355 60.26 3.19 13.29
N PRO A 356 59.12 3.81 13.65
CA PRO A 356 58.96 4.45 14.95
C PRO A 356 59.00 3.40 16.07
N GLN A 357 59.60 3.76 17.20
CA GLN A 357 59.76 2.89 18.36
C GLN A 357 59.21 3.55 19.63
N GLY A 358 58.77 2.74 20.60
CA GLY A 358 58.29 3.22 21.89
C GLY A 358 57.15 4.25 21.77
N ASN A 359 57.26 5.36 22.50
CA ASN A 359 56.25 6.42 22.55
C ASN A 359 56.11 7.22 21.24
N ASN A 360 56.99 7.01 20.25
CA ASN A 360 56.95 7.70 18.97
C ASN A 360 56.05 7.01 17.92
N ILE A 361 55.42 5.88 18.27
CA ILE A 361 54.48 5.17 17.40
C ILE A 361 53.15 5.95 17.32
N PRO A 362 52.66 6.30 16.12
CA PRO A 362 51.38 6.99 15.96
C PRO A 362 50.22 6.22 16.59
N THR A 363 49.26 6.95 17.17
CA THR A 363 48.05 6.35 17.75
C THR A 363 47.30 5.53 16.71
N GLY A 364 46.90 4.31 17.08
CA GLY A 364 46.21 3.37 16.18
C GLY A 364 47.13 2.61 15.21
N THR A 365 48.44 2.84 15.24
CA THR A 365 49.43 2.07 14.46
C THR A 365 50.12 1.04 15.34
N GLY A 366 50.29 -0.18 14.83
CA GLY A 366 51.18 -1.18 15.40
C GLY A 366 52.38 -1.39 14.49
N VAL A 367 53.57 -1.56 15.06
CA VAL A 367 54.80 -1.79 14.30
C VAL A 367 55.31 -3.21 14.51
N LEU A 368 55.70 -3.88 13.42
CA LEU A 368 56.47 -5.14 13.42
C LEU A 368 57.61 -5.04 12.41
N GLY A 369 58.86 -5.04 12.90
CA GLY A 369 60.03 -4.88 12.04
C GLY A 369 59.99 -3.55 11.29
N ARG A 370 59.89 -3.60 9.95
CA ARG A 370 59.83 -2.43 9.05
C ARG A 370 58.42 -2.07 8.60
N ILE A 371 57.40 -2.72 9.17
CA ILE A 371 56.00 -2.52 8.78
C ILE A 371 55.26 -1.82 9.93
N GLY A 372 54.70 -0.65 9.66
CA GLY A 372 53.63 -0.06 10.48
C GLY A 372 52.28 -0.39 9.87
N THR A 373 51.31 -0.85 10.65
CA THR A 373 49.96 -1.18 10.15
C THR A 373 48.88 -0.61 11.06
N ASP A 374 47.72 -0.26 10.48
CA ASP A 374 46.52 0.18 11.20
C ASP A 374 45.62 -0.98 11.65
N GLY A 375 46.01 -2.24 11.38
CA GLY A 375 45.21 -3.43 11.65
C GLY A 375 44.07 -3.68 10.67
N ASN A 376 43.75 -2.72 9.80
CA ASN A 376 42.66 -2.77 8.82
C ASN A 376 43.15 -2.95 7.37
N GLY A 377 44.43 -3.27 7.22
CA GLY A 377 45.08 -3.57 5.94
C GLY A 377 45.91 -2.42 5.36
N ASN A 378 45.78 -1.19 5.86
CA ASN A 378 46.69 -0.12 5.44
C ASN A 378 48.03 -0.30 6.15
N SER A 379 49.10 -0.07 5.41
CA SER A 379 50.45 -0.29 5.92
C SER A 379 51.41 0.83 5.49
N THR A 380 52.45 1.02 6.29
CA THR A 380 53.60 1.87 5.98
C THR A 380 54.85 1.00 6.02
N ILE A 381 55.63 1.00 4.94
CA ILE A 381 56.91 0.31 4.85
C ILE A 381 58.00 1.36 5.11
N TYR A 382 58.72 1.18 6.21
CA TYR A 382 59.82 2.04 6.63
C TYR A 382 61.11 1.56 5.97
N LEU A 383 61.54 2.29 4.94
CA LEU A 383 62.74 1.99 4.16
C LEU A 383 64.02 2.19 4.98
N GLY A 384 63.99 2.96 6.08
CA GLY A 384 65.17 3.27 6.87
C GLY A 384 66.13 4.25 6.18
N ASP A 385 67.34 4.36 6.72
CA ASP A 385 68.44 5.10 6.08
C ASP A 385 68.89 4.38 4.81
N GLN A 386 68.52 4.95 3.66
CA GLN A 386 68.79 4.41 2.33
C GLN A 386 70.28 4.26 2.00
N THR A 387 71.18 4.87 2.76
CA THR A 387 72.63 4.71 2.62
C THR A 387 73.20 3.54 3.42
N LYS A 388 72.38 2.92 4.29
CA LYS A 388 72.75 1.79 5.15
C LYS A 388 72.05 0.52 4.69
N PHE A 389 72.68 -0.63 4.87
CA PHE A 389 72.14 -1.95 4.48
C PHE A 389 71.13 -2.50 5.48
N THR A 390 70.26 -1.66 6.04
CA THR A 390 69.24 -2.07 7.02
C THR A 390 67.82 -1.93 6.49
N ASN A 391 67.66 -1.76 5.17
CA ASN A 391 66.39 -1.34 4.55
C ASN A 391 65.30 -2.43 4.57
N ALA A 392 64.06 -2.02 4.33
CA ALA A 392 62.93 -2.93 4.17
C ALA A 392 63.16 -3.97 3.06
N THR A 393 62.59 -5.16 3.26
CA THR A 393 62.80 -6.32 2.39
C THR A 393 61.59 -6.62 1.50
N VAL A 394 61.78 -7.46 0.48
CA VAL A 394 60.69 -8.00 -0.34
C VAL A 394 59.67 -8.73 0.54
N GLY A 395 60.11 -9.43 1.58
CA GLY A 395 59.23 -10.08 2.56
C GLY A 395 58.35 -9.10 3.33
N ASP A 396 58.87 -7.92 3.68
CA ASP A 396 58.08 -6.87 4.33
C ASP A 396 56.99 -6.34 3.38
N LEU A 397 57.34 -6.12 2.11
CA LEU A 397 56.39 -5.71 1.08
C LEU A 397 55.30 -6.76 0.86
N LEU A 398 55.67 -8.03 0.70
CA LEU A 398 54.70 -9.11 0.52
C LEU A 398 53.79 -9.29 1.74
N THR A 399 54.32 -9.08 2.95
CA THR A 399 53.53 -9.10 4.18
C THR A 399 52.52 -7.95 4.23
N ALA A 400 52.92 -6.74 3.82
CA ALA A 400 52.01 -5.60 3.71
C ALA A 400 50.93 -5.83 2.63
N ILE A 401 51.29 -6.42 1.49
CA ILE A 401 50.34 -6.81 0.43
C ILE A 401 49.35 -7.86 0.96
N ASP A 402 49.82 -8.86 1.70
CA ASP A 402 48.98 -9.89 2.31
C ASP A 402 48.02 -9.32 3.36
N LEU A 403 48.45 -8.33 4.16
CA LEU A 403 47.59 -7.63 5.10
C LEU A 403 46.48 -6.86 4.38
N ALA A 404 46.82 -6.16 3.30
CA ALA A 404 45.88 -5.41 2.51
C ALA A 404 44.88 -6.31 1.75
N ASN A 405 45.33 -7.46 1.26
CA ASN A 405 44.49 -8.48 0.62
C ASN A 405 43.67 -9.32 1.61
N GLY A 406 43.90 -9.19 2.92
CA GLY A 406 43.26 -10.01 3.95
C GLY A 406 43.77 -11.46 4.00
N VAL A 407 44.88 -11.79 3.36
CA VAL A 407 45.59 -13.08 3.48
C VAL A 407 46.21 -13.21 4.87
N LYS A 408 46.77 -12.11 5.37
CA LYS A 408 47.23 -11.97 6.76
C LYS A 408 46.34 -10.99 7.52
N ALA A 409 46.33 -11.10 8.83
CA ALA A 409 45.70 -10.13 9.73
C ALA A 409 46.72 -9.64 10.77
N ALA A 410 46.51 -8.42 11.25
CA ALA A 410 47.32 -7.81 12.30
C ALA A 410 46.45 -7.50 13.53
N SER A 411 46.93 -7.88 14.71
CA SER A 411 46.41 -7.37 15.98
C SER A 411 47.42 -6.39 16.58
N ILE A 412 46.92 -5.30 17.18
CA ILE A 412 47.76 -4.24 17.74
C ILE A 412 47.57 -4.23 19.25
N SER A 413 48.66 -4.33 20.01
CA SER A 413 48.67 -4.23 21.46
C SER A 413 49.84 -3.36 21.90
N SER A 414 49.56 -2.27 22.63
CA SER A 414 50.59 -1.35 23.15
C SER A 414 51.60 -0.85 22.09
N GLY A 415 51.13 -0.60 20.86
CA GLY A 415 51.97 -0.14 19.74
C GLY A 415 52.74 -1.24 19.00
N VAL A 416 52.67 -2.49 19.45
CA VAL A 416 53.28 -3.66 18.78
C VAL A 416 52.24 -4.35 17.90
N ALA A 417 52.57 -4.58 16.63
CA ALA A 417 51.74 -5.40 15.74
C ALA A 417 52.13 -6.88 15.83
N THR A 418 51.14 -7.75 15.94
CA THR A 418 51.29 -9.20 15.72
C THR A 418 50.64 -9.55 14.39
N ILE A 419 51.43 -9.99 13.40
CA ILE A 419 50.96 -10.32 12.07
C ILE A 419 50.95 -11.85 11.89
N SER A 420 49.84 -12.40 11.44
CA SER A 420 49.70 -13.84 11.20
C SER A 420 48.91 -14.13 9.92
N THR A 421 49.17 -15.27 9.29
CA THR A 421 48.39 -15.74 8.14
C THR A 421 47.04 -16.24 8.62
N ASN A 422 45.96 -15.79 7.99
CA ASN A 422 44.62 -16.20 8.34
C ASN A 422 44.43 -17.70 8.05
N SER A 423 43.66 -18.37 8.92
CA SER A 423 43.38 -19.81 8.76
C SER A 423 42.66 -20.09 7.44
N GLY A 424 43.20 -21.01 6.64
CA GLY A 424 42.70 -21.34 5.30
C GLY A 424 43.32 -20.48 4.18
N GLN A 425 44.20 -19.54 4.51
CA GLN A 425 44.91 -18.70 3.55
C GLN A 425 46.34 -19.20 3.28
N THR A 426 46.87 -18.86 2.10
CA THR A 426 48.27 -19.09 1.71
C THR A 426 48.96 -17.74 1.57
N ALA A 427 50.06 -17.53 2.28
CA ALA A 427 50.81 -16.27 2.25
C ALA A 427 51.55 -16.08 0.92
N SER A 428 51.70 -14.82 0.50
CA SER A 428 52.60 -14.44 -0.59
C SER A 428 54.05 -14.75 -0.21
N ALA A 429 54.85 -15.16 -1.18
CA ALA A 429 56.21 -15.63 -0.92
C ALA A 429 57.14 -15.42 -2.13
N VAL A 430 58.44 -15.49 -1.87
CA VAL A 430 59.47 -15.64 -2.89
C VAL A 430 60.13 -17.00 -2.70
N ALA A 431 60.01 -17.88 -3.70
CA ALA A 431 60.61 -19.21 -3.67
C ALA A 431 61.47 -19.41 -4.92
N ALA A 432 62.75 -19.77 -4.75
CA ALA A 432 63.69 -19.97 -5.85
C ALA A 432 63.73 -18.80 -6.87
N GLY A 433 63.65 -17.55 -6.38
CA GLY A 433 63.62 -16.35 -7.22
C GLY A 433 62.27 -16.01 -7.86
N ILE A 434 61.22 -16.81 -7.64
CA ILE A 434 59.87 -16.56 -8.14
C ILE A 434 59.06 -15.82 -7.08
N THR A 435 58.75 -14.54 -7.34
CA THR A 435 57.78 -13.79 -6.53
C THR A 435 56.36 -14.26 -6.84
N THR A 436 55.60 -14.62 -5.82
CA THR A 436 54.20 -15.01 -5.94
C THR A 436 53.36 -14.18 -4.97
N ILE A 437 52.38 -13.45 -5.51
CA ILE A 437 51.36 -12.73 -4.74
C ILE A 437 50.08 -13.55 -4.74
N GLN A 438 49.57 -13.84 -3.55
CA GLN A 438 48.37 -14.64 -3.35
C GLN A 438 47.13 -13.76 -3.12
N SER A 439 45.98 -14.16 -3.66
CA SER A 439 44.69 -13.61 -3.26
C SER A 439 44.25 -14.17 -1.91
N SER A 440 43.26 -13.54 -1.28
CA SER A 440 42.51 -14.24 -0.24
C SER A 440 41.41 -15.12 -0.85
N THR A 441 40.73 -15.91 -0.02
CA THR A 441 39.49 -16.62 -0.40
C THR A 441 38.31 -15.64 -0.46
N GLY A 442 38.39 -14.53 0.27
CA GLY A 442 37.32 -13.52 0.41
C GLY A 442 37.39 -12.35 -0.57
N GLY A 443 38.48 -12.15 -1.30
CA GLY A 443 38.65 -11.04 -2.24
C GLY A 443 39.51 -11.41 -3.45
N ASP A 444 39.19 -10.79 -4.58
CA ASP A 444 40.00 -10.88 -5.79
C ASP A 444 41.34 -10.16 -5.56
N LEU A 445 42.34 -10.44 -6.39
CA LEU A 445 43.63 -9.77 -6.29
C LEU A 445 43.64 -8.58 -7.26
N ASN A 446 43.77 -7.37 -6.73
CA ASN A 446 43.91 -6.14 -7.51
C ASN A 446 45.02 -5.28 -6.89
N VAL A 447 46.21 -5.28 -7.53
CA VAL A 447 47.41 -4.62 -7.02
C VAL A 447 47.86 -3.55 -8.01
N THR A 448 47.88 -2.29 -7.58
CA THR A 448 48.35 -1.15 -8.37
C THR A 448 49.63 -0.59 -7.77
N ALA A 449 50.72 -0.62 -8.53
CA ALA A 449 52.02 -0.08 -8.13
C ALA A 449 52.71 0.60 -9.32
N PHE A 450 53.82 1.28 -9.07
CA PHE A 450 54.68 1.76 -10.16
C PHE A 450 55.27 0.58 -10.94
N THR A 451 55.27 0.68 -12.27
CA THR A 451 55.54 -0.44 -13.20
C THR A 451 56.93 -1.05 -12.96
N ASP A 452 57.93 -0.22 -12.68
CA ASP A 452 59.30 -0.68 -12.40
C ASP A 452 59.40 -1.59 -11.15
N LEU A 453 58.55 -1.40 -10.12
CA LEU A 453 58.54 -2.33 -8.97
C LEU A 453 58.10 -3.73 -9.40
N PHE A 454 57.03 -3.80 -10.19
CA PHE A 454 56.54 -5.08 -10.69
C PHE A 454 57.53 -5.73 -11.65
N LYS A 455 58.22 -4.93 -12.47
CA LYS A 455 59.27 -5.43 -13.35
C LYS A 455 60.40 -6.06 -12.53
N ASN A 456 60.87 -5.35 -11.51
CA ASN A 456 61.96 -5.84 -10.67
C ASN A 456 61.55 -7.06 -9.85
N LEU A 457 60.28 -7.22 -9.48
CA LEU A 457 59.74 -8.44 -8.87
C LEU A 457 59.47 -9.58 -9.86
N GLY A 458 59.64 -9.35 -11.18
CA GLY A 458 59.40 -10.33 -12.24
C GLY A 458 57.92 -10.53 -12.60
N LEU A 459 57.04 -9.66 -12.11
CA LEU A 459 55.58 -9.74 -12.28
C LEU A 459 55.07 -9.11 -13.58
N THR A 460 55.92 -8.35 -14.28
CA THR A 460 55.64 -7.79 -15.61
C THR A 460 56.91 -7.65 -16.43
N THR A 461 56.77 -7.65 -17.77
CA THR A 461 57.87 -7.33 -18.69
C THR A 461 57.98 -5.83 -18.97
N SER A 462 56.90 -5.07 -18.76
CA SER A 462 56.82 -3.63 -19.01
C SER A 462 57.73 -2.83 -18.07
N SER A 463 58.22 -1.68 -18.51
CA SER A 463 59.04 -0.74 -17.74
C SER A 463 58.42 0.67 -17.74
N GLY A 464 58.67 1.44 -16.69
CA GLY A 464 58.26 2.83 -16.55
C GLY A 464 57.90 3.21 -15.10
N THR A 465 57.88 4.52 -14.84
CA THR A 465 57.57 5.07 -13.51
C THR A 465 56.07 5.22 -13.24
N GLY A 466 55.21 5.07 -14.28
CA GLY A 466 53.75 5.16 -14.16
C GLY A 466 53.11 3.94 -13.50
N PRO A 467 51.85 4.07 -12.99
CA PRO A 467 51.16 2.98 -12.33
C PRO A 467 50.74 1.87 -13.31
N LEU A 468 50.90 0.62 -12.91
CA LEU A 468 50.35 -0.58 -13.54
C LEU A 468 49.43 -1.26 -12.54
N THR A 469 48.34 -1.87 -13.01
CA THR A 469 47.43 -2.66 -12.18
C THR A 469 47.46 -4.11 -12.62
N LEU A 470 47.78 -5.01 -11.70
CA LEU A 470 47.73 -6.46 -11.91
C LEU A 470 46.46 -7.01 -11.25
N THR A 471 45.63 -7.70 -12.03
CA THR A 471 44.36 -8.27 -11.54
C THR A 471 44.27 -9.78 -11.74
N LYS A 472 43.67 -10.46 -10.75
CA LYS A 472 43.29 -11.88 -10.84
C LYS A 472 42.02 -12.12 -10.03
N GLN A 473 40.96 -12.58 -10.69
CA GLN A 473 39.71 -12.95 -10.01
C GLN A 473 39.84 -14.32 -9.35
N ARG A 474 39.18 -14.48 -8.19
CA ARG A 474 39.05 -15.79 -7.54
C ARG A 474 38.31 -16.78 -8.44
N THR A 475 38.58 -18.06 -8.23
CA THR A 475 37.93 -19.14 -8.96
C THR A 475 36.87 -19.82 -8.10
N THR A 476 35.83 -20.33 -8.75
CA THR A 476 34.73 -21.07 -8.11
C THR A 476 35.00 -22.58 -8.14
N SER A 477 34.31 -23.33 -7.28
CA SER A 477 34.31 -24.80 -7.27
C SER A 477 32.94 -25.33 -6.81
N GLY A 478 32.72 -26.65 -6.86
CA GLY A 478 31.46 -27.26 -6.42
C GLY A 478 31.15 -27.14 -4.91
N THR A 479 31.96 -26.41 -4.13
CA THR A 479 31.68 -26.07 -2.73
C THR A 479 31.55 -24.56 -2.51
N THR A 480 31.58 -23.76 -3.58
CA THR A 480 31.42 -22.30 -3.53
C THR A 480 30.15 -21.92 -4.26
N MET A 481 29.64 -20.71 -4.02
CA MET A 481 28.64 -20.14 -4.92
C MET A 481 29.17 -20.03 -6.36
N GLY A 482 28.28 -20.17 -7.35
CA GLY A 482 28.63 -19.98 -8.77
C GLY A 482 28.92 -18.52 -9.12
N THR A 483 28.31 -17.59 -8.41
CA THR A 483 28.66 -16.17 -8.42
C THR A 483 29.15 -15.77 -7.04
N LEU A 484 30.44 -15.44 -6.90
CA LEU A 484 31.04 -15.04 -5.62
C LEU A 484 30.63 -13.61 -5.24
N ILE A 485 30.52 -13.36 -3.93
CA ILE A 485 30.23 -12.02 -3.42
C ILE A 485 31.53 -11.20 -3.38
N ALA A 486 31.45 -9.97 -3.87
CA ALA A 486 32.56 -9.01 -3.84
C ALA A 486 32.70 -8.38 -2.45
N ASP A 487 33.95 -8.20 -2.01
CA ASP A 487 34.27 -7.48 -0.78
C ASP A 487 33.65 -6.08 -0.75
N GLY A 488 33.13 -5.69 0.40
CA GLY A 488 32.45 -4.41 0.60
C GLY A 488 31.02 -4.33 0.05
N SER A 489 30.50 -5.39 -0.59
CA SER A 489 29.07 -5.44 -0.97
C SER A 489 28.20 -5.36 0.28
N THR A 490 26.99 -4.82 0.12
CA THR A 490 26.03 -4.73 1.24
C THR A 490 24.65 -5.21 0.82
N LEU A 491 23.89 -5.69 1.80
CA LEU A 491 22.43 -5.76 1.73
C LEU A 491 21.85 -4.85 2.81
N ASN A 492 20.82 -4.11 2.47
CA ASN A 492 19.97 -3.40 3.41
C ASN A 492 18.62 -4.12 3.47
N VAL A 493 18.36 -4.77 4.59
CA VAL A 493 17.21 -5.63 4.87
C VAL A 493 16.36 -4.94 5.93
N ASN A 494 15.15 -4.51 5.58
CA ASN A 494 14.23 -3.78 6.47
C ASN A 494 14.89 -2.60 7.22
N GLY A 495 15.83 -1.90 6.57
CA GLY A 495 16.56 -0.77 7.16
C GLY A 495 17.80 -1.16 7.97
N LYS A 496 18.18 -2.44 8.01
CA LYS A 496 19.39 -2.95 8.67
C LYS A 496 20.43 -3.35 7.64
N THR A 497 21.70 -3.03 7.89
CA THR A 497 22.79 -3.28 6.94
C THR A 497 23.53 -4.57 7.27
N ILE A 498 23.65 -5.44 6.27
CA ILE A 498 24.51 -6.61 6.23
C ILE A 498 25.69 -6.28 5.32
N THR A 499 26.91 -6.28 5.86
CA THR A 499 28.15 -6.00 5.11
C THR A 499 28.91 -7.28 4.84
N PHE A 500 29.35 -7.48 3.60
CA PHE A 500 30.21 -8.61 3.24
C PHE A 500 31.67 -8.16 3.25
N LYS A 501 32.50 -8.77 4.10
CA LYS A 501 33.88 -8.32 4.33
C LYS A 501 34.90 -9.41 4.07
N ASN A 502 35.90 -9.13 3.26
CA ASN A 502 37.10 -9.94 3.11
C ASN A 502 38.02 -9.73 4.31
N ALA A 503 37.79 -10.50 5.37
CA ALA A 503 38.67 -10.59 6.53
C ALA A 503 38.49 -11.96 7.20
N ALA A 504 39.43 -12.33 8.06
CA ALA A 504 39.17 -13.39 9.03
C ALA A 504 38.13 -12.94 10.04
N VAL A 505 37.35 -13.91 10.54
CA VAL A 505 36.40 -13.66 11.62
C VAL A 505 37.19 -13.28 12.89
N PRO A 506 36.89 -12.13 13.52
CA PRO A 506 37.51 -11.77 14.80
C PRO A 506 37.24 -12.83 15.86
N THR A 507 38.19 -13.01 16.78
CA THR A 507 37.94 -13.81 17.97
C THR A 507 36.97 -13.07 18.89
N ALA A 508 35.96 -13.76 19.41
CA ALA A 508 35.02 -13.17 20.34
C ALA A 508 35.75 -12.55 21.54
N SER A 509 35.37 -11.32 21.88
CA SER A 509 36.04 -10.53 22.92
C SER A 509 35.12 -9.43 23.43
N SER A 510 35.60 -8.60 24.37
CA SER A 510 34.88 -7.40 24.81
C SER A 510 34.66 -6.35 23.71
N SER A 511 35.47 -6.36 22.64
CA SER A 511 35.32 -5.47 21.48
C SER A 511 34.57 -6.11 20.31
N HIS A 512 34.38 -7.44 20.35
CA HIS A 512 33.68 -8.24 19.35
C HIS A 512 32.70 -9.20 20.05
N THR A 513 31.67 -8.65 20.69
CA THR A 513 30.69 -9.44 21.47
C THR A 513 29.63 -10.11 20.60
N GLY A 514 29.58 -9.73 19.32
CA GLY A 514 28.59 -10.14 18.33
C GLY A 514 28.90 -11.39 17.52
N ILE A 515 30.03 -12.06 17.79
CA ILE A 515 30.52 -13.15 16.93
C ILE A 515 29.66 -14.41 17.09
N SER A 516 29.12 -14.91 15.99
CA SER A 516 28.41 -16.20 15.91
C SER A 516 28.73 -16.88 14.58
N GLY A 517 29.60 -17.91 14.62
CA GLY A 517 30.11 -18.54 13.39
C GLY A 517 30.93 -17.53 12.57
N ASN A 518 30.53 -17.31 11.31
CA ASN A 518 31.19 -16.35 10.41
C ASN A 518 30.44 -15.01 10.29
N VAL A 519 29.56 -14.71 11.25
CA VAL A 519 28.79 -13.46 11.31
C VAL A 519 29.13 -12.72 12.59
N GLU A 520 29.32 -11.41 12.48
CA GLU A 520 29.30 -10.49 13.63
C GLU A 520 28.03 -9.66 13.58
N THR A 521 27.26 -9.60 14.68
CA THR A 521 26.05 -8.78 14.77
C THR A 521 26.10 -7.78 15.91
N ASP A 522 25.47 -6.62 15.74
CA ASP A 522 25.28 -5.62 16.79
C ASP A 522 24.09 -5.93 17.72
N GLY A 523 23.40 -7.06 17.51
CA GLY A 523 22.20 -7.44 18.26
C GLY A 523 20.93 -6.68 17.88
N SER A 524 21.05 -5.65 17.04
CA SER A 524 19.96 -4.80 16.54
C SER A 524 19.64 -5.03 15.06
N GLY A 525 20.23 -6.08 14.48
CA GLY A 525 19.99 -6.56 13.11
C GLY A 525 21.08 -6.16 12.11
N ASN A 526 22.00 -5.23 12.43
CA ASN A 526 23.13 -4.99 11.56
C ASN A 526 24.15 -6.13 11.73
N SER A 527 24.74 -6.55 10.62
CA SER A 527 25.65 -7.70 10.62
C SER A 527 26.82 -7.52 9.66
N THR A 528 27.95 -8.14 9.97
CA THR A 528 29.07 -8.34 9.04
C THR A 528 29.24 -9.83 8.79
N VAL A 529 29.20 -10.24 7.52
CA VAL A 529 29.46 -11.63 7.09
C VAL A 529 30.88 -11.69 6.50
N TYR A 530 31.73 -12.54 7.07
CA TYR A 530 33.14 -12.63 6.68
C TYR A 530 33.33 -13.61 5.52
N LEU A 531 33.73 -13.10 4.36
CA LEU A 531 33.77 -13.84 3.10
C LEU A 531 34.78 -14.99 3.05
N GLN A 532 35.83 -14.98 3.87
CA GLN A 532 36.89 -16.00 3.81
C GLN A 532 36.41 -17.39 4.25
N LYS A 533 35.39 -17.44 5.13
CA LYS A 533 34.81 -18.68 5.64
C LYS A 533 33.27 -18.69 5.65
N GLY A 534 32.65 -17.54 5.37
CA GLY A 534 31.21 -17.38 5.37
C GLY A 534 30.53 -18.29 4.33
N THR A 535 29.35 -18.75 4.71
CA THR A 535 28.51 -19.65 3.92
C THR A 535 27.14 -19.01 3.62
N LEU A 536 26.34 -19.61 2.72
CA LEU A 536 24.97 -19.18 2.49
C LEU A 536 24.11 -19.21 3.76
N ASP A 537 24.30 -20.19 4.64
CA ASP A 537 23.63 -20.27 5.95
C ASP A 537 23.95 -19.06 6.84
N ASP A 538 25.17 -18.52 6.76
CA ASP A 538 25.55 -17.32 7.50
C ASP A 538 24.85 -16.07 6.95
N VAL A 539 24.61 -16.00 5.64
CA VAL A 539 23.80 -14.93 5.03
C VAL A 539 22.35 -15.02 5.48
N LEU A 540 21.76 -16.22 5.48
CA LEU A 540 20.39 -16.44 5.93
C LEU A 540 20.23 -16.07 7.41
N LYS A 541 21.21 -16.42 8.27
CA LYS A 541 21.24 -15.96 9.67
C LYS A 541 21.27 -14.43 9.77
N ALA A 542 22.08 -13.75 8.97
CA ALA A 542 22.17 -12.29 8.99
C ALA A 542 20.87 -11.62 8.50
N ILE A 543 20.21 -12.18 7.47
CA ILE A 543 18.89 -11.73 6.99
C ILE A 543 17.83 -11.95 8.08
N ASP A 544 17.84 -13.09 8.77
CA ASP A 544 16.91 -13.38 9.86
C ASP A 544 17.11 -12.45 11.06
N LEU A 545 18.35 -12.07 11.38
CA LEU A 545 18.64 -11.07 12.41
C LEU A 545 18.11 -9.68 12.01
N ALA A 546 18.26 -9.31 10.74
CA ALA A 546 17.78 -8.03 10.22
C ALA A 546 16.25 -7.92 10.17
N THR A 547 15.56 -9.01 9.81
CA THR A 547 14.09 -9.10 9.77
C THR A 547 13.45 -9.30 11.14
N GLY A 548 14.25 -9.64 12.16
CA GLY A 548 13.79 -9.97 13.52
C GLY A 548 13.25 -11.39 13.67
N VAL A 549 13.37 -12.23 12.64
CA VAL A 549 13.07 -13.67 12.68
C VAL A 549 13.97 -14.38 13.69
N ARG A 550 15.22 -13.91 13.81
CA ARG A 550 16.17 -14.33 14.85
C ARG A 550 16.58 -13.13 15.68
N VAL A 551 16.93 -13.39 16.94
CA VAL A 551 17.44 -12.41 17.89
C VAL A 551 18.78 -12.87 18.43
N ALA A 552 19.71 -11.94 18.65
CA ALA A 552 21.03 -12.22 19.19
C ALA A 552 21.17 -11.65 20.59
N THR A 553 21.69 -12.45 21.52
CA THR A 553 22.18 -12.00 22.81
C THR A 553 23.71 -11.94 22.75
N LEU A 554 24.27 -10.75 22.95
CA LEU A 554 25.71 -10.49 22.82
C LEU A 554 26.46 -10.92 24.09
N GLY A 555 27.72 -11.34 23.94
CA GLY A 555 28.57 -11.72 25.07
C GLY A 555 30.06 -11.76 24.72
N ILE A 556 30.93 -11.67 25.72
CA ILE A 556 32.40 -11.68 25.52
C ILE A 556 32.92 -13.00 24.90
N SER A 557 32.16 -14.08 25.02
CA SER A 557 32.44 -15.38 24.41
C SER A 557 31.74 -15.58 23.06
N GLY A 558 31.06 -14.55 22.56
CA GLY A 558 30.30 -14.56 21.31
C GLY A 558 28.79 -14.35 21.54
N ALA A 559 28.07 -14.19 20.43
CA ALA A 559 26.62 -14.00 20.42
C ALA A 559 25.87 -15.34 20.34
N THR A 560 24.86 -15.48 21.19
CA THR A 560 23.88 -16.59 21.10
C THR A 560 22.70 -16.13 20.27
N ILE A 561 22.41 -16.85 19.17
CA ILE A 561 21.32 -16.52 18.26
C ILE A 561 20.17 -17.52 18.43
N ALA A 562 18.99 -17.01 18.77
CA ALA A 562 17.76 -17.79 18.90
C ALA A 562 16.69 -17.33 17.90
N THR A 563 15.77 -18.23 17.54
CA THR A 563 14.60 -17.89 16.72
C THR A 563 13.57 -17.15 17.58
N ALA A 564 13.02 -16.06 17.06
CA ALA A 564 11.95 -15.33 17.71
C ALA A 564 10.65 -16.16 17.70
N ASN A 565 9.86 -16.06 18.77
CA ASN A 565 8.63 -16.85 18.91
C ASN A 565 7.67 -16.61 17.73
N GLY A 566 7.08 -17.68 17.19
CA GLY A 566 6.14 -17.62 16.06
C GLY A 566 6.77 -17.38 14.68
N SER A 567 8.10 -17.26 14.56
CA SER A 567 8.80 -17.07 13.28
C SER A 567 9.41 -18.38 12.77
N ALA A 568 9.48 -18.56 11.45
CA ALA A 568 10.25 -19.63 10.82
C ALA A 568 11.55 -19.03 10.26
N ASN A 569 12.69 -19.70 10.46
CA ASN A 569 13.98 -19.22 9.94
C ASN A 569 14.02 -19.26 8.42
N SER A 570 14.79 -18.35 7.82
CA SER A 570 15.11 -18.44 6.40
C SER A 570 15.93 -19.71 6.12
N SER A 571 15.76 -20.27 4.94
CA SER A 571 16.41 -21.53 4.52
C SER A 571 16.79 -21.47 3.04
N ILE A 572 17.58 -22.42 2.58
CA ILE A 572 17.80 -22.67 1.16
C ILE A 572 17.30 -24.07 0.82
N THR A 573 16.61 -24.20 -0.31
CA THR A 573 16.10 -25.49 -0.79
C THR A 573 16.25 -25.55 -2.30
N SER A 574 17.00 -26.54 -2.79
CA SER A 574 17.26 -26.72 -4.22
C SER A 574 17.76 -25.44 -4.89
N GLY A 575 18.70 -24.74 -4.24
CA GLY A 575 19.28 -23.48 -4.74
C GLY A 575 18.38 -22.25 -4.60
N SER A 576 17.10 -22.37 -4.25
CA SER A 576 16.27 -21.19 -3.98
C SER A 576 16.37 -20.77 -2.52
N LEU A 577 16.71 -19.50 -2.29
CA LEU A 577 16.63 -18.88 -0.97
C LEU A 577 15.15 -18.70 -0.60
N LYS A 578 14.75 -19.27 0.53
CA LYS A 578 13.43 -19.12 1.13
C LYS A 578 13.55 -18.18 2.32
N LEU A 579 13.29 -16.91 2.06
CA LEU A 579 13.47 -15.82 3.00
C LEU A 579 12.20 -15.59 3.80
N SER A 580 12.36 -15.55 5.11
CA SER A 580 11.30 -15.30 6.05
C SER A 580 11.03 -13.79 6.16
N THR A 581 9.76 -13.38 6.14
CA THR A 581 9.42 -11.96 6.29
C THR A 581 9.51 -11.49 7.74
N GLY A 582 9.49 -12.42 8.70
CA GLY A 582 9.26 -12.10 10.11
C GLY A 582 7.86 -11.57 10.36
N LEU A 583 7.64 -11.12 11.59
CA LEU A 583 6.35 -10.60 12.07
C LEU A 583 6.32 -9.06 12.17
N ALA A 584 7.50 -8.41 12.16
CA ALA A 584 7.66 -6.99 12.47
C ALA A 584 7.29 -6.06 11.29
N SER A 585 7.75 -6.39 10.09
CA SER A 585 7.54 -5.57 8.88
C SER A 585 7.61 -6.40 7.61
N ASP A 586 7.11 -5.86 6.49
CA ASP A 586 7.24 -6.51 5.19
C ASP A 586 8.72 -6.60 4.83
N LEU A 587 9.09 -7.67 4.14
CA LEU A 587 10.46 -7.88 3.72
C LEU A 587 10.79 -6.92 2.59
N THR A 588 11.87 -6.17 2.76
CA THR A 588 12.48 -5.35 1.72
C THR A 588 13.99 -5.53 1.80
N ILE A 589 14.60 -5.98 0.71
CA ILE A 589 16.03 -6.16 0.58
C ILE A 589 16.51 -5.38 -0.65
N ASN A 590 17.42 -4.43 -0.43
CA ASN A 590 18.21 -3.79 -1.49
C ASN A 590 19.69 -3.84 -1.10
N GLY A 591 20.60 -3.25 -1.87
CA GLY A 591 22.02 -3.36 -1.56
C GLY A 591 22.94 -2.66 -2.54
N THR A 592 24.23 -2.66 -2.22
CA THR A 592 25.32 -2.16 -3.08
C THR A 592 26.27 -3.30 -3.46
N GLY A 593 27.07 -3.09 -4.52
CA GLY A 593 27.95 -4.13 -5.05
C GLY A 593 27.14 -5.20 -5.78
N ASN A 594 27.55 -6.47 -5.64
CA ASN A 594 26.93 -7.57 -6.37
C ASN A 594 26.13 -8.55 -5.49
N ALA A 595 26.01 -8.31 -4.18
CA ALA A 595 25.40 -9.26 -3.24
C ALA A 595 23.96 -9.65 -3.61
N LEU A 596 23.10 -8.68 -3.96
CA LEU A 596 21.70 -8.95 -4.33
C LEU A 596 21.59 -9.87 -5.56
N ALA A 597 22.45 -9.66 -6.56
CA ALA A 597 22.49 -10.46 -7.78
C ALA A 597 23.11 -11.85 -7.53
N ALA A 598 24.21 -11.91 -6.78
CA ALA A 598 24.88 -13.17 -6.43
C ALA A 598 23.95 -14.11 -5.64
N LEU A 599 23.07 -13.56 -4.80
CA LEU A 599 22.10 -14.30 -3.99
C LEU A 599 20.78 -14.60 -4.71
N GLY A 600 20.65 -14.26 -6.00
CA GLY A 600 19.45 -14.56 -6.79
C GLY A 600 18.21 -13.74 -6.39
N LEU A 601 18.40 -12.56 -5.80
CA LEU A 601 17.31 -11.72 -5.27
C LEU A 601 16.90 -10.60 -6.23
N THR A 602 17.36 -10.60 -7.48
CA THR A 602 17.07 -9.56 -8.48
C THR A 602 15.77 -9.81 -9.28
N GLY A 603 14.84 -10.58 -8.70
CA GLY A 603 13.55 -10.92 -9.30
C GLY A 603 13.64 -11.86 -10.51
N PRO A 604 12.50 -12.27 -11.10
CA PRO A 604 12.48 -13.29 -12.16
C PRO A 604 13.22 -12.88 -13.45
N SER A 605 13.30 -11.57 -13.74
CA SER A 605 14.03 -11.04 -14.89
C SER A 605 15.52 -10.83 -14.62
N GLY A 606 15.97 -10.99 -13.37
CA GLY A 606 17.36 -10.80 -12.96
C GLY A 606 17.83 -9.34 -12.88
N THR A 607 16.94 -8.37 -13.10
CA THR A 607 17.27 -6.93 -13.24
C THR A 607 16.77 -6.06 -12.09
N SER A 608 15.96 -6.58 -11.16
CA SER A 608 15.42 -5.79 -10.05
C SER A 608 16.53 -5.38 -9.08
N THR A 609 16.49 -4.13 -8.64
CA THR A 609 17.42 -3.57 -7.64
C THR A 609 16.93 -3.71 -6.19
N SER A 610 15.73 -4.30 -6.01
CA SER A 610 15.11 -4.56 -4.72
C SER A 610 14.29 -5.84 -4.77
N PHE A 611 14.27 -6.58 -3.67
CA PHE A 611 13.46 -7.77 -3.43
C PHE A 611 12.47 -7.48 -2.30
N THR A 612 11.17 -7.64 -2.56
CA THR A 612 10.12 -7.34 -1.58
C THR A 612 9.15 -8.49 -1.41
N ALA A 613 8.61 -8.65 -0.20
CA ALA A 613 7.53 -9.58 0.08
C ALA A 613 6.67 -9.11 1.27
N THR A 614 5.35 -9.22 1.13
CA THR A 614 4.41 -8.87 2.19
C THR A 614 4.37 -9.97 3.26
N ARG A 615 4.20 -9.58 4.53
CA ARG A 615 3.91 -10.53 5.61
C ARG A 615 2.59 -11.27 5.37
N GLY A 616 2.43 -12.43 6.00
CA GLY A 616 1.15 -13.11 6.08
C GLY A 616 0.19 -12.29 6.94
N VAL A 617 -1.07 -12.20 6.55
CA VAL A 617 -2.13 -11.59 7.38
C VAL A 617 -2.80 -12.69 8.19
N ALA A 618 -2.67 -12.64 9.51
CA ALA A 618 -3.40 -13.53 10.40
C ALA A 618 -4.81 -12.98 10.66
N ALA A 619 -5.71 -13.86 11.09
CA ALA A 619 -7.06 -13.45 11.42
C ALA A 619 -7.09 -12.44 12.59
N GLY A 620 -7.96 -11.42 12.52
CA GLY A 620 -8.15 -10.46 13.61
C GLY A 620 -8.53 -11.16 14.93
N SER A 621 -8.25 -10.53 16.07
CA SER A 621 -8.37 -11.16 17.41
C SER A 621 -9.76 -11.73 17.74
N LEU A 622 -10.81 -11.22 17.08
CA LEU A 622 -12.20 -11.66 17.26
C LEU A 622 -12.71 -12.61 16.17
N ASN A 623 -11.83 -13.12 15.30
CA ASN A 623 -12.22 -14.06 14.25
C ASN A 623 -12.83 -15.35 14.82
N GLY A 624 -13.94 -15.80 14.22
CA GLY A 624 -14.72 -16.94 14.66
C GLY A 624 -15.61 -16.71 15.89
N LYS A 625 -15.59 -15.51 16.49
CA LYS A 625 -16.45 -15.19 17.63
C LYS A 625 -17.87 -14.85 17.15
N SER A 626 -18.87 -15.43 17.81
CA SER A 626 -20.29 -15.15 17.57
C SER A 626 -20.83 -13.99 18.43
N LEU A 627 -21.62 -13.11 17.81
CA LEU A 627 -22.41 -12.06 18.41
C LEU A 627 -23.89 -12.41 18.23
N THR A 628 -24.62 -12.62 19.31
CA THR A 628 -26.03 -13.02 19.23
C THR A 628 -26.97 -12.01 19.88
N PHE A 629 -28.17 -11.87 19.33
CA PHE A 629 -29.28 -11.15 19.96
C PHE A 629 -30.54 -12.02 19.91
N SER A 630 -31.27 -12.12 21.03
CA SER A 630 -32.64 -12.66 21.00
C SER A 630 -33.58 -11.75 20.20
N SER A 631 -34.76 -12.25 19.82
CA SER A 631 -35.79 -11.48 19.11
C SER A 631 -36.05 -10.15 19.82
N PHE A 632 -35.97 -9.04 19.08
CA PHE A 632 -36.23 -7.68 19.56
C PHE A 632 -37.45 -7.09 18.85
N ASN A 633 -38.49 -6.80 19.64
CA ASN A 633 -39.74 -6.19 19.20
C ASN A 633 -40.35 -6.86 17.93
N GLY A 634 -40.41 -8.20 17.93
CA GLY A 634 -40.94 -9.00 16.82
C GLY A 634 -39.95 -9.29 15.69
N GLY A 635 -38.71 -8.82 15.81
CA GLY A 635 -37.61 -9.16 14.89
C GLY A 635 -37.14 -10.61 15.03
N SER A 636 -36.44 -11.12 14.02
CA SER A 636 -35.84 -12.46 14.07
C SER A 636 -34.57 -12.46 14.90
N ALA A 637 -34.38 -13.45 15.78
CA ALA A 637 -33.13 -13.59 16.53
C ALA A 637 -31.93 -13.72 15.58
N VAL A 638 -30.81 -13.10 15.95
CA VAL A 638 -29.62 -13.00 15.10
C VAL A 638 -28.44 -13.70 15.76
N ASN A 639 -27.64 -14.41 14.96
CA ASN A 639 -26.36 -14.99 15.33
C ASN A 639 -25.31 -14.69 14.25
N VAL A 640 -24.46 -13.69 14.52
CA VAL A 640 -23.42 -13.24 13.60
C VAL A 640 -22.09 -13.83 13.99
N THR A 641 -21.42 -14.54 13.08
CA THR A 641 -20.02 -14.96 13.30
C THR A 641 -19.07 -13.98 12.65
N LEU A 642 -18.17 -13.40 13.42
CA LEU A 642 -17.14 -12.49 12.89
C LEU A 642 -16.08 -13.29 12.13
N GLY A 643 -15.70 -12.84 10.93
CA GLY A 643 -14.78 -13.56 10.06
C GLY A 643 -14.21 -12.73 8.92
N ASP A 644 -13.66 -13.39 7.90
CA ASP A 644 -13.04 -12.75 6.75
C ASP A 644 -14.04 -12.17 5.74
N GLY A 645 -15.35 -12.35 5.97
CA GLY A 645 -16.41 -11.93 5.06
C GLY A 645 -16.82 -13.02 4.06
N SER A 646 -16.15 -14.18 4.10
CA SER A 646 -16.46 -15.36 3.31
C SER A 646 -17.36 -16.32 4.09
N ASN A 647 -18.00 -17.26 3.39
CA ASN A 647 -18.79 -18.36 4.00
C ASN A 647 -19.85 -17.91 5.02
N GLY A 648 -20.46 -16.74 4.81
CA GLY A 648 -21.49 -16.19 5.70
C GLY A 648 -20.96 -15.54 6.99
N THR A 649 -19.64 -15.37 7.13
CA THR A 649 -19.06 -14.60 8.23
C THR A 649 -19.06 -13.09 7.95
N VAL A 650 -18.92 -12.28 8.99
CA VAL A 650 -18.98 -10.81 8.91
C VAL A 650 -17.61 -10.19 9.22
N LYS A 651 -17.09 -9.40 8.29
CA LYS A 651 -15.84 -8.62 8.43
C LYS A 651 -16.11 -7.14 8.66
N SER A 652 -17.07 -6.55 7.94
CA SER A 652 -17.29 -5.09 7.93
C SER A 652 -18.53 -4.65 8.69
N LEU A 653 -18.58 -3.37 9.06
CA LEU A 653 -19.75 -2.73 9.68
C LEU A 653 -20.99 -2.81 8.78
N ALA A 654 -20.81 -2.73 7.45
CA ALA A 654 -21.90 -2.86 6.49
C ALA A 654 -22.52 -4.26 6.54
N GLN A 655 -21.67 -5.30 6.54
CA GLN A 655 -22.12 -6.69 6.67
C GLN A 655 -22.82 -6.94 8.02
N LEU A 656 -22.28 -6.36 9.12
CA LEU A 656 -22.91 -6.46 10.44
C LEU A 656 -24.30 -5.81 10.45
N ASN A 657 -24.45 -4.62 9.86
CA ASN A 657 -25.75 -3.94 9.78
C ASN A 657 -26.78 -4.74 8.97
N VAL A 658 -26.37 -5.38 7.88
CA VAL A 658 -27.26 -6.27 7.11
C VAL A 658 -27.73 -7.44 7.97
N ALA A 659 -26.83 -8.07 8.73
CA ALA A 659 -27.18 -9.18 9.61
C ALA A 659 -28.09 -8.77 10.78
N LEU A 660 -27.89 -7.56 11.32
CA LEU A 660 -28.67 -7.03 12.45
C LEU A 660 -30.04 -6.47 12.05
N ALA A 661 -30.22 -6.06 10.79
CA ALA A 661 -31.45 -5.44 10.32
C ALA A 661 -32.69 -6.32 10.51
N ALA A 662 -32.56 -7.64 10.35
CA ALA A 662 -33.67 -8.59 10.56
C ALA A 662 -34.20 -8.63 12.01
N ASN A 663 -33.41 -8.14 12.97
CA ASN A 663 -33.79 -8.00 14.37
C ASN A 663 -34.04 -6.56 14.78
N ASN A 664 -34.27 -5.65 13.83
CA ASN A 664 -34.55 -4.24 14.11
C ASN A 664 -33.41 -3.49 14.81
N LEU A 665 -32.17 -3.94 14.62
CA LEU A 665 -30.97 -3.36 15.22
C LEU A 665 -30.07 -2.73 14.16
N THR A 666 -29.28 -1.75 14.59
CA THR A 666 -28.28 -1.06 13.77
C THR A 666 -26.98 -0.94 14.54
N ALA A 667 -25.85 -1.10 13.87
CA ALA A 667 -24.52 -0.94 14.42
C ALA A 667 -23.83 0.30 13.86
N SER A 668 -23.02 0.95 14.70
CA SER A 668 -22.06 1.97 14.32
C SER A 668 -20.71 1.69 14.97
N ILE A 669 -19.63 2.14 14.35
CA ILE A 669 -18.28 2.09 14.95
C ILE A 669 -17.65 3.48 14.89
N ASP A 670 -17.00 3.87 15.98
CA ASP A 670 -16.12 5.03 15.99
C ASP A 670 -14.72 4.58 15.58
N ASN A 671 -14.26 4.97 14.38
CA ASN A 671 -12.97 4.57 13.82
C ASN A 671 -11.76 5.03 14.66
N ALA A 672 -11.90 6.07 15.49
CA ALA A 672 -10.80 6.56 16.31
C ALA A 672 -10.64 5.72 17.58
N SER A 673 -11.76 5.36 18.23
CA SER A 673 -11.74 4.61 19.48
C SER A 673 -11.94 3.11 19.32
N GLY A 674 -12.40 2.63 18.15
CA GLY A 674 -12.82 1.25 17.92
C GLY A 674 -14.10 0.88 18.67
N LYS A 675 -14.88 1.86 19.15
CA LYS A 675 -16.11 1.63 19.92
C LYS A 675 -17.25 1.18 19.00
N LEU A 676 -17.59 -0.10 19.05
CA LEU A 676 -18.76 -0.68 18.39
C LEU A 676 -20.00 -0.42 19.26
N THR A 677 -21.00 0.23 18.70
CA THR A 677 -22.30 0.49 19.34
C THR A 677 -23.40 -0.17 18.53
N ILE A 678 -24.24 -0.96 19.19
CA ILE A 678 -25.41 -1.61 18.59
C ILE A 678 -26.64 -1.05 19.27
N ALA A 679 -27.51 -0.41 18.50
CA ALA A 679 -28.68 0.30 18.97
C ALA A 679 -29.95 -0.19 18.26
N ALA A 680 -31.12 0.05 18.87
CA ALA A 680 -32.39 -0.08 18.19
C ALA A 680 -32.40 0.74 16.88
N SER A 681 -33.11 0.26 15.86
CA SER A 681 -33.34 1.04 14.64
C SER A 681 -34.23 2.26 14.94
N ASN A 682 -34.32 3.18 13.98
CA ASN A 682 -35.19 4.36 14.13
C ASN A 682 -36.68 3.98 14.15
N ASP A 683 -37.03 2.83 13.60
CA ASP A 683 -38.39 2.28 13.62
C ASP A 683 -38.83 1.88 15.02
N TYR A 684 -37.88 1.54 15.91
CA TYR A 684 -38.16 1.10 17.27
C TYR A 684 -37.37 1.92 18.31
N ALA A 685 -37.15 3.20 18.03
CA ALA A 685 -36.37 4.10 18.89
C ALA A 685 -36.94 4.23 20.31
N SER A 686 -38.23 3.95 20.51
CA SER A 686 -38.93 3.97 21.80
C SER A 686 -38.72 2.73 22.66
N ARG A 687 -38.09 1.67 22.14
CA ARG A 687 -38.00 0.34 22.75
C ARG A 687 -36.66 0.11 23.44
N THR A 688 -36.66 -0.77 24.46
CA THR A 688 -35.50 -1.02 25.32
C THR A 688 -34.88 -2.39 25.03
N LEU A 689 -33.60 -2.41 24.62
CA LEU A 689 -32.85 -3.65 24.43
C LEU A 689 -32.64 -4.37 25.77
N GLY A 690 -32.68 -5.71 25.75
CA GLY A 690 -32.45 -6.55 26.91
C GLY A 690 -33.55 -6.53 27.98
N GLY A 691 -34.59 -5.71 27.78
CA GLY A 691 -35.75 -5.61 28.67
C GLY A 691 -36.93 -6.48 28.20
N ALA A 692 -38.15 -6.02 28.50
CA ALA A 692 -39.38 -6.71 28.09
C ALA A 692 -39.58 -6.78 26.56
N ASP A 693 -38.97 -5.85 25.81
CA ASP A 693 -39.03 -5.83 24.34
C ASP A 693 -38.07 -6.86 23.68
N GLY A 694 -37.26 -7.58 24.47
CA GLY A 694 -36.30 -8.58 23.99
C GLY A 694 -34.94 -7.99 23.57
N GLY A 695 -34.24 -8.61 22.62
CA GLY A 695 -32.93 -8.12 22.17
C GLY A 695 -31.79 -8.34 23.18
N VAL A 696 -31.82 -9.45 23.92
CA VAL A 696 -30.78 -9.81 24.88
C VAL A 696 -29.50 -10.20 24.14
N LEU A 697 -28.41 -9.51 24.46
CA LEU A 697 -27.08 -9.76 23.92
C LEU A 697 -26.49 -11.08 24.44
N GLY A 698 -25.79 -11.82 23.59
CA GLY A 698 -25.04 -13.03 23.95
C GLY A 698 -23.98 -13.41 22.91
N GLY A 699 -23.68 -14.72 22.85
CA GLY A 699 -22.66 -15.28 21.95
C GLY A 699 -21.26 -15.25 22.57
N THR A 700 -20.30 -15.88 21.90
CA THR A 700 -18.93 -15.97 22.43
C THR A 700 -18.22 -14.62 22.47
N LEU A 701 -18.65 -13.65 21.66
CA LEU A 701 -18.09 -12.30 21.63
C LEU A 701 -18.39 -11.53 22.91
N ALA A 702 -19.59 -11.70 23.48
CA ALA A 702 -19.98 -11.10 24.75
C ALA A 702 -19.16 -11.61 25.94
N SER A 703 -18.48 -12.76 25.80
CA SER A 703 -17.53 -13.27 26.79
C SER A 703 -16.10 -12.78 26.58
N GLN A 704 -15.77 -12.21 25.43
CA GLN A 704 -14.44 -11.66 25.11
C GLN A 704 -14.36 -10.15 25.30
N LEU A 705 -15.49 -9.46 25.16
CA LEU A 705 -15.59 -8.01 25.30
C LEU A 705 -16.57 -7.66 26.41
N THR A 706 -16.26 -6.63 27.19
CA THR A 706 -17.18 -6.08 28.18
C THR A 706 -18.13 -5.09 27.51
N PHE A 707 -19.35 -5.54 27.20
CA PHE A 707 -20.40 -4.67 26.68
C PHE A 707 -21.06 -3.86 27.81
N THR A 708 -21.47 -2.64 27.49
CA THR A 708 -22.32 -1.84 28.37
C THR A 708 -23.69 -2.49 28.55
N VAL A 709 -24.27 -2.33 29.74
CA VAL A 709 -25.66 -2.73 30.00
C VAL A 709 -26.60 -1.79 29.24
N PRO A 710 -27.59 -2.32 28.50
CA PRO A 710 -28.54 -1.47 27.79
C PRO A 710 -29.40 -0.68 28.77
N THR A 711 -29.61 0.61 28.47
CA THR A 711 -30.50 1.49 29.22
C THR A 711 -31.76 1.78 28.43
N ALA A 712 -32.80 2.24 29.12
CA ALA A 712 -34.00 2.77 28.46
C ALA A 712 -33.64 3.93 27.52
N PRO A 713 -34.33 4.08 26.37
CA PRO A 713 -34.16 5.23 25.51
C PRO A 713 -34.40 6.55 26.25
N VAL A 714 -33.59 7.56 25.94
CA VAL A 714 -33.71 8.90 26.54
C VAL A 714 -34.58 9.76 25.67
N ALA A 715 -35.73 10.19 26.22
CA ALA A 715 -36.69 11.03 25.52
C ALA A 715 -36.06 12.38 25.11
N ASP A 716 -36.31 12.79 23.87
CA ASP A 716 -36.08 14.17 23.42
C ASP A 716 -37.39 14.94 23.60
N VAL A 717 -37.46 15.74 24.66
CA VAL A 717 -38.66 16.49 25.03
C VAL A 717 -39.09 17.46 23.91
N ASN A 718 -38.13 18.07 23.20
CA ASN A 718 -38.46 19.00 22.13
C ASN A 718 -39.06 18.26 20.93
N ALA A 719 -38.43 17.16 20.51
CA ALA A 719 -38.94 16.34 19.41
C ALA A 719 -40.33 15.75 19.73
N GLN A 720 -40.56 15.29 20.96
CA GLN A 720 -41.87 14.77 21.39
C GLN A 720 -42.94 15.87 21.42
N ASN A 721 -42.62 17.09 21.87
CA ASN A 721 -43.56 18.20 21.83
C ASN A 721 -43.95 18.57 20.39
N THR A 722 -42.99 18.60 19.45
CA THR A 722 -43.29 18.82 18.03
C THR A 722 -44.22 17.74 17.46
N ARG A 723 -43.93 16.46 17.76
CA ARG A 723 -44.77 15.33 17.33
C ARG A 723 -46.17 15.36 17.95
N ALA A 724 -46.29 15.74 19.22
CA ALA A 724 -47.60 15.93 19.87
C ALA A 724 -48.43 17.04 19.19
N GLY A 725 -47.78 18.10 18.69
CA GLY A 725 -48.43 19.11 17.86
C GLY A 725 -48.99 18.54 16.54
N LEU A 726 -48.23 17.67 15.88
CA LEU A 726 -48.67 16.98 14.65
C LEU A 726 -49.81 15.99 14.90
N VAL A 727 -49.77 15.27 16.03
CA VAL A 727 -50.90 14.42 16.49
C VAL A 727 -52.17 15.24 16.63
N LYS A 728 -52.10 16.43 17.24
CA LYS A 728 -53.24 17.33 17.34
C LYS A 728 -53.77 17.75 15.97
N GLN A 729 -52.90 18.22 15.08
CA GLN A 729 -53.30 18.62 13.73
C GLN A 729 -53.94 17.47 12.94
N PHE A 730 -53.42 16.25 13.09
CA PHE A 730 -54.00 15.06 12.47
C PHE A 730 -55.42 14.79 12.96
N ASN A 731 -55.63 14.86 14.28
CA ASN A 731 -56.96 14.67 14.87
C ASN A 731 -57.94 15.77 14.45
N ASP A 732 -57.49 17.03 14.35
CA ASP A 732 -58.31 18.13 13.82
C ASP A 732 -58.77 17.82 12.37
N VAL A 733 -57.91 17.21 11.53
CA VAL A 733 -58.27 16.77 10.16
C VAL A 733 -59.24 15.58 10.18
N LEU A 734 -59.10 14.63 11.11
CA LEU A 734 -60.09 13.55 11.25
C LEU A 734 -61.48 14.09 11.60
N ASP A 735 -61.57 15.12 12.43
CA ASP A 735 -62.83 15.78 12.73
C ASP A 735 -63.42 16.45 11.48
N GLN A 736 -62.59 17.10 10.65
CA GLN A 736 -63.04 17.65 9.36
C GLN A 736 -63.52 16.56 8.38
N ILE A 737 -62.87 15.38 8.37
CA ILE A 737 -63.32 14.23 7.57
C ILE A 737 -64.71 13.80 8.03
N LYS A 738 -64.92 13.70 9.35
CA LYS A 738 -66.20 13.33 9.94
C LYS A 738 -67.32 14.30 9.54
N THR A 739 -67.11 15.60 9.72
CA THR A 739 -68.14 16.62 9.39
C THR A 739 -68.40 16.66 7.89
N THR A 740 -67.36 16.65 7.06
CA THR A 740 -67.51 16.66 5.59
C THR A 740 -68.31 15.46 5.09
N ALA A 741 -68.07 14.27 5.63
CA ALA A 741 -68.85 13.07 5.26
C ALA A 741 -70.33 13.20 5.66
N GLN A 742 -70.62 13.80 6.82
CA GLN A 742 -71.98 14.03 7.30
C GLN A 742 -72.73 15.12 6.51
N ASP A 743 -72.02 16.16 6.07
CA ASP A 743 -72.61 17.32 5.39
C ASP A 743 -72.82 17.10 3.87
N SER A 744 -72.27 16.03 3.30
CA SER A 744 -72.32 15.71 1.85
C SER A 744 -73.69 15.19 1.37
N SER A 745 -74.79 15.79 1.85
CA SER A 745 -76.17 15.41 1.54
C SER A 745 -76.78 16.29 0.45
N PHE A 746 -77.72 15.73 -0.32
CA PHE A 746 -78.60 16.50 -1.20
C PHE A 746 -80.03 16.03 -1.04
N ASN A 747 -80.96 16.97 -0.86
CA ASN A 747 -82.39 16.70 -0.66
C ASN A 747 -82.67 15.62 0.42
N GLY A 748 -81.87 15.61 1.50
CA GLY A 748 -82.02 14.68 2.62
C GLY A 748 -81.40 13.29 2.44
N VAL A 749 -80.72 13.00 1.32
CA VAL A 749 -80.02 11.73 1.10
C VAL A 749 -78.51 11.95 1.17
N ASN A 750 -77.81 11.17 1.98
CA ASN A 750 -76.35 11.18 2.10
C ASN A 750 -75.73 9.79 1.83
N LEU A 751 -75.24 9.59 0.61
CA LEU A 751 -74.59 8.35 0.18
C LEU A 751 -73.22 8.08 0.84
N LEU A 752 -72.65 9.05 1.56
CA LEU A 752 -71.38 8.91 2.28
C LEU A 752 -71.56 8.66 3.78
N ASN A 753 -72.80 8.72 4.27
CA ASN A 753 -73.18 8.43 5.65
C ASN A 753 -74.13 7.22 5.76
N GLY A 754 -74.17 6.37 4.73
CA GLY A 754 -74.89 5.09 4.73
C GLY A 754 -76.29 5.09 4.10
N ASP A 755 -76.79 6.21 3.59
CA ASP A 755 -78.09 6.22 2.90
C ASP A 755 -78.02 5.58 1.51
N ASN A 756 -79.09 4.94 1.06
CA ASN A 756 -79.18 4.34 -0.27
C ASN A 756 -80.07 5.18 -1.19
N LEU A 757 -79.78 5.14 -2.50
CA LEU A 757 -80.58 5.82 -3.53
C LEU A 757 -81.11 4.80 -4.54
N LYS A 758 -82.43 4.74 -4.70
CA LYS A 758 -83.09 3.96 -5.74
C LYS A 758 -83.63 4.89 -6.82
N LEU A 759 -83.20 4.69 -8.07
CA LEU A 759 -83.69 5.43 -9.22
C LEU A 759 -84.48 4.49 -10.13
N VAL A 760 -85.57 5.02 -10.68
CA VAL A 760 -86.45 4.33 -11.62
C VAL A 760 -86.29 5.00 -12.99
N PHE A 761 -86.23 4.22 -14.08
CA PHE A 761 -85.95 4.71 -15.44
C PHE A 761 -87.08 4.41 -16.44
N ASN A 762 -88.12 3.71 -16.03
CA ASN A 762 -89.33 3.55 -16.85
C ASN A 762 -90.62 3.64 -16.04
N GLU A 763 -91.72 3.84 -16.76
CA GLU A 763 -93.08 4.04 -16.26
C GLU A 763 -93.61 2.80 -15.51
N THR A 764 -93.08 1.62 -15.85
CA THR A 764 -93.48 0.34 -15.21
C THR A 764 -92.73 0.03 -13.91
N GLY A 765 -91.73 0.83 -13.54
CA GLY A 765 -90.93 0.59 -12.34
C GLY A 765 -89.94 -0.58 -12.41
N LYS A 766 -89.85 -1.27 -13.55
CA LYS A 766 -88.99 -2.46 -13.73
C LYS A 766 -87.53 -2.13 -14.06
N SER A 767 -87.29 -0.99 -14.70
CA SER A 767 -85.94 -0.52 -15.01
C SER A 767 -85.47 0.38 -13.87
N THR A 768 -84.54 -0.12 -13.06
CA THR A 768 -84.05 0.61 -11.87
C THR A 768 -82.55 0.46 -11.69
N ILE A 769 -81.92 1.45 -11.05
CA ILE A 769 -80.60 1.31 -10.45
C ILE A 769 -80.71 1.57 -8.94
N SER A 770 -80.13 0.68 -8.14
CA SER A 770 -79.98 0.88 -6.70
C SER A 770 -78.51 1.19 -6.42
N ILE A 771 -78.27 2.36 -5.86
CA ILE A 771 -76.95 2.83 -5.49
C ILE A 771 -76.84 2.72 -3.98
N GLN A 772 -75.93 1.87 -3.55
CA GLN A 772 -75.67 1.64 -2.13
C GLN A 772 -74.79 2.75 -1.59
N GLY A 773 -75.20 3.33 -0.46
CA GLY A 773 -74.35 4.22 0.30
C GLY A 773 -73.25 3.48 1.03
N VAL A 774 -72.21 4.24 1.38
CA VAL A 774 -71.10 3.81 2.21
C VAL A 774 -70.99 4.73 3.41
N THR A 775 -70.28 4.32 4.46
CA THR A 775 -69.98 5.16 5.62
C THR A 775 -68.51 5.57 5.57
N PHE A 776 -68.23 6.82 5.22
CA PHE A 776 -66.86 7.35 5.11
C PHE A 776 -66.51 8.40 6.18
N ASN A 777 -67.03 8.20 7.40
CA ASN A 777 -66.47 8.83 8.59
C ASN A 777 -65.10 8.20 8.95
N PRO A 778 -64.32 8.77 9.90
CA PRO A 778 -63.01 8.23 10.25
C PRO A 778 -63.00 6.73 10.53
N THR A 779 -63.95 6.21 11.33
CA THR A 779 -64.02 4.78 11.66
C THR A 779 -64.34 3.91 10.46
N GLY A 780 -65.24 4.35 9.57
CA GLY A 780 -65.58 3.66 8.32
C GLY A 780 -64.45 3.63 7.30
N LEU A 781 -63.50 4.58 7.39
CA LEU A 781 -62.25 4.60 6.63
C LEU A 781 -61.10 3.84 7.31
N GLY A 782 -61.34 3.22 8.47
CA GLY A 782 -60.30 2.51 9.24
C GLY A 782 -59.31 3.45 9.96
N LEU A 783 -59.69 4.71 10.15
CA LEU A 783 -58.91 5.72 10.85
C LEU A 783 -59.40 5.89 12.30
N SER A 784 -58.47 6.16 13.20
CA SER A 784 -58.74 6.38 14.63
C SER A 784 -58.02 7.63 15.11
N THR A 785 -58.56 8.28 16.13
CA THR A 785 -57.89 9.39 16.83
C THR A 785 -56.55 8.91 17.39
N LEU A 786 -55.52 9.71 17.19
CA LEU A 786 -54.16 9.42 17.66
C LEU A 786 -53.93 9.95 19.08
N ALA A 787 -53.14 9.24 19.87
CA ALA A 787 -52.78 9.59 21.23
C ALA A 787 -51.29 9.99 21.34
N SER A 788 -51.05 11.19 21.87
CA SER A 788 -49.70 11.71 22.12
C SER A 788 -48.90 10.77 23.04
N GLY A 789 -47.61 10.59 22.73
CA GLY A 789 -46.73 9.69 23.48
C GLY A 789 -46.86 8.20 23.10
N THR A 790 -47.79 7.85 22.21
CA THR A 790 -47.95 6.48 21.69
C THR A 790 -47.93 6.46 20.16
N ASP A 791 -48.74 7.28 19.52
CA ASP A 791 -48.75 7.48 18.08
C ASP A 791 -47.69 8.53 17.67
N PHE A 792 -47.15 8.37 16.46
CA PHE A 792 -46.04 9.19 15.95
C PHE A 792 -44.79 9.22 16.84
N ILE A 793 -44.66 8.31 17.82
CA ILE A 793 -43.53 8.32 18.77
C ILE A 793 -42.21 7.88 18.12
N ASP A 794 -42.28 6.96 17.17
CA ASP A 794 -41.19 6.47 16.32
C ASP A 794 -41.68 6.23 14.88
N ASN A 795 -40.75 5.81 14.00
CA ASN A 795 -41.06 5.63 12.59
C ASN A 795 -42.05 4.48 12.36
N ASN A 796 -41.99 3.39 13.14
CA ASN A 796 -42.94 2.28 13.01
C ASN A 796 -44.37 2.71 13.35
N ALA A 797 -44.56 3.42 14.47
CA ALA A 797 -45.87 3.97 14.85
C ALA A 797 -46.42 4.90 13.76
N THR A 798 -45.56 5.73 13.17
CA THR A 798 -45.93 6.65 12.08
C THR A 798 -46.30 5.91 10.79
N ASN A 799 -45.52 4.91 10.39
CA ASN A 799 -45.75 4.11 9.19
C ASN A 799 -47.04 3.28 9.29
N SER A 800 -47.43 2.84 10.50
CA SER A 800 -48.71 2.19 10.74
C SER A 800 -49.89 3.12 10.41
N VAL A 801 -49.82 4.38 10.84
CA VAL A 801 -50.82 5.41 10.50
C VAL A 801 -50.84 5.68 8.99
N LEU A 802 -49.67 5.82 8.35
CA LEU A 802 -49.56 6.06 6.91
C LEU A 802 -50.16 4.90 6.09
N THR A 803 -50.01 3.67 6.55
CA THR A 803 -50.62 2.48 5.94
C THR A 803 -52.14 2.57 5.98
N LYS A 804 -52.73 2.91 7.13
CA LYS A 804 -54.18 3.11 7.27
C LYS A 804 -54.70 4.24 6.38
N LEU A 805 -53.99 5.37 6.29
CA LEU A 805 -54.36 6.47 5.39
C LEU A 805 -54.28 6.07 3.90
N SER A 806 -53.33 5.22 3.54
CA SER A 806 -53.20 4.72 2.16
C SER A 806 -54.35 3.79 1.80
N ALA A 807 -54.78 2.94 2.73
CA ALA A 807 -55.99 2.13 2.58
C ALA A 807 -57.26 3.01 2.45
N ALA A 808 -57.43 4.01 3.32
CA ALA A 808 -58.55 4.97 3.26
C ALA A 808 -58.63 5.71 1.91
N SER A 809 -57.49 6.21 1.43
CA SER A 809 -57.37 6.90 0.15
C SER A 809 -57.70 5.99 -1.05
N THR A 810 -57.35 4.70 -0.96
CA THR A 810 -57.72 3.70 -1.97
C THR A 810 -59.23 3.42 -1.96
N ALA A 811 -59.83 3.30 -0.78
CA ALA A 811 -61.27 3.12 -0.62
C ALA A 811 -62.08 4.29 -1.22
N LEU A 812 -61.67 5.53 -0.92
CA LEU A 812 -62.31 6.74 -1.47
C LEU A 812 -62.25 6.79 -3.01
N ARG A 813 -61.08 6.50 -3.60
CA ARG A 813 -60.93 6.47 -5.08
C ARG A 813 -61.78 5.38 -5.72
N SER A 814 -61.79 4.18 -5.14
CA SER A 814 -62.63 3.08 -5.61
C SER A 814 -64.11 3.47 -5.61
N GLN A 815 -64.58 4.12 -4.55
CA GLN A 815 -65.96 4.57 -4.46
C GLN A 815 -66.28 5.73 -5.42
N SER A 816 -65.38 6.70 -5.58
CA SER A 816 -65.55 7.78 -6.56
C SER A 816 -65.70 7.23 -7.98
N SER A 817 -64.92 6.19 -8.33
CA SER A 817 -65.05 5.51 -9.63
C SER A 817 -66.41 4.82 -9.77
N ALA A 818 -66.87 4.10 -8.74
CA ALA A 818 -68.18 3.45 -8.74
C ALA A 818 -69.33 4.47 -8.89
N PHE A 819 -69.29 5.56 -8.13
CA PHE A 819 -70.28 6.64 -8.26
C PHE A 819 -70.18 7.40 -9.57
N GLY A 820 -68.98 7.60 -10.12
CA GLY A 820 -68.77 8.19 -11.44
C GLY A 820 -69.39 7.36 -12.55
N SER A 821 -69.20 6.03 -12.51
CA SER A 821 -69.85 5.11 -13.47
C SER A 821 -71.38 5.15 -13.34
N ASN A 822 -71.91 5.12 -12.11
CA ASN A 822 -73.34 5.26 -11.87
C ASN A 822 -73.88 6.60 -12.39
N LEU A 823 -73.16 7.70 -12.17
CA LEU A 823 -73.52 9.03 -12.66
C LEU A 823 -73.59 9.06 -14.19
N SER A 824 -72.61 8.49 -14.89
CA SER A 824 -72.62 8.39 -16.36
C SER A 824 -73.82 7.56 -16.86
N ILE A 825 -74.16 6.47 -16.19
CA ILE A 825 -75.36 5.66 -16.53
C ILE A 825 -76.63 6.48 -16.36
N VAL A 826 -76.77 7.18 -15.22
CA VAL A 826 -77.94 8.00 -14.92
C VAL A 826 -78.06 9.18 -15.90
N GLN A 827 -76.95 9.83 -16.27
CA GLN A 827 -76.91 10.90 -17.28
C GLN A 827 -77.33 10.38 -18.66
N ALA A 828 -76.78 9.24 -19.11
CA ALA A 828 -77.19 8.64 -20.38
C ALA A 828 -78.70 8.30 -20.41
N ARG A 829 -79.26 7.86 -19.28
CA ARG A 829 -80.70 7.64 -19.12
C ARG A 829 -81.50 8.94 -19.09
N GLN A 830 -80.97 10.00 -18.47
CA GLN A 830 -81.57 11.33 -18.47
C GLN A 830 -81.70 11.85 -19.90
N ASP A 831 -80.63 11.75 -20.71
CA ASP A 831 -80.62 12.21 -22.09
C ASP A 831 -81.51 11.37 -22.99
N PHE A 832 -81.48 10.03 -22.85
CA PHE A 832 -82.43 9.16 -23.53
C PHE A 832 -83.88 9.54 -23.23
N SER A 833 -84.20 9.82 -21.97
CA SER A 833 -85.55 10.20 -21.55
C SER A 833 -85.97 11.53 -22.17
N LYS A 834 -85.09 12.54 -22.18
CA LYS A 834 -85.32 13.83 -22.88
C LYS A 834 -85.55 13.63 -24.37
N SER A 835 -84.71 12.85 -25.04
CA SER A 835 -84.86 12.54 -26.47
C SER A 835 -86.15 11.79 -26.75
N LEU A 836 -86.51 10.82 -25.92
CA LEU A 836 -87.74 10.06 -26.07
C LEU A 836 -88.98 10.95 -25.88
N ILE A 837 -88.99 11.83 -24.88
CA ILE A 837 -90.04 12.85 -24.71
C ILE A 837 -90.19 13.68 -25.99
N ASN A 838 -89.09 14.20 -26.55
CA ASN A 838 -89.12 14.99 -27.77
C ASN A 838 -89.66 14.19 -28.97
N VAL A 839 -89.27 12.92 -29.13
CA VAL A 839 -89.78 12.04 -30.21
C VAL A 839 -91.27 11.76 -30.03
N LEU A 840 -91.73 11.48 -28.81
CA LEU A 840 -93.14 11.21 -28.52
C LEU A 840 -94.01 12.46 -28.76
N GLN A 841 -93.57 13.64 -28.31
CA GLN A 841 -94.24 14.91 -28.54
C GLN A 841 -94.26 15.30 -30.02
N THR A 842 -93.15 15.11 -30.74
CA THR A 842 -93.08 15.36 -32.19
C THR A 842 -93.97 14.38 -32.96
N GLY A 843 -93.99 13.11 -32.57
CA GLY A 843 -94.86 12.08 -33.15
C GLY A 843 -96.35 12.39 -32.92
N SER A 844 -96.73 12.73 -31.69
CA SER A 844 -98.08 13.19 -31.34
C SER A 844 -98.49 14.42 -32.18
N SER A 845 -97.58 15.39 -32.26
CA SER A 845 -97.76 16.61 -33.05
C SER A 845 -97.95 16.29 -34.54
N ASN A 846 -97.13 15.46 -35.17
CA ASN A 846 -97.28 15.11 -36.58
C ASN A 846 -98.60 14.41 -36.92
N LEU A 847 -99.15 13.60 -36.00
CA LEU A 847 -100.43 12.92 -36.17
C LEU A 847 -101.63 13.87 -36.09
N THR A 848 -101.51 14.96 -35.33
CA THR A 848 -102.64 15.85 -35.02
C THR A 848 -102.53 17.23 -35.64
N LEU A 849 -101.34 17.75 -35.91
CA LEU A 849 -101.11 19.08 -36.49
C LEU A 849 -101.51 19.13 -37.96
N ALA A 850 -102.21 20.21 -38.31
CA ALA A 850 -102.49 20.57 -39.70
C ALA A 850 -101.32 21.36 -40.30
N ASP A 851 -101.12 21.25 -41.61
CA ASP A 851 -100.34 22.26 -42.32
C ASP A 851 -101.19 23.53 -42.41
N THR A 852 -100.83 24.53 -41.61
CA THR A 852 -101.59 25.78 -41.51
C THR A 852 -101.62 26.55 -42.82
N ASN A 853 -100.62 26.39 -43.70
CA ASN A 853 -100.60 27.04 -45.01
C ASN A 853 -101.58 26.36 -45.96
N GLU A 854 -101.62 25.02 -45.95
CA GLU A 854 -102.57 24.26 -46.76
C GLU A 854 -104.01 24.49 -46.31
N GLU A 855 -104.29 24.43 -45.00
CA GLU A 855 -105.65 24.69 -44.48
C GLU A 855 -106.06 26.16 -44.68
N ALA A 856 -105.14 27.12 -44.60
CA ALA A 856 -105.43 28.51 -44.95
C ALA A 856 -105.78 28.68 -46.44
N ALA A 857 -105.03 28.04 -47.34
CA ALA A 857 -105.31 28.05 -48.77
C ALA A 857 -106.65 27.36 -49.11
N ASN A 858 -106.95 26.23 -48.46
CA ASN A 858 -108.23 25.53 -48.60
C ASN A 858 -109.40 26.35 -48.05
N SER A 859 -109.23 27.04 -46.93
CA SER A 859 -110.25 27.94 -46.38
C SER A 859 -110.58 29.07 -47.37
N GLN A 860 -109.55 29.67 -47.96
CA GLN A 860 -109.72 30.71 -48.98
C GLN A 860 -110.41 30.16 -50.23
N ALA A 861 -109.99 29.00 -50.73
CA ALA A 861 -110.59 28.35 -51.89
C ALA A 861 -112.05 27.98 -51.63
N LEU A 862 -112.38 27.44 -50.45
CA LEU A 862 -113.75 27.09 -50.07
C LEU A 862 -114.65 28.32 -49.87
N THR A 863 -114.11 29.41 -49.33
CA THR A 863 -114.81 30.69 -49.23
C THR A 863 -115.16 31.23 -50.62
N THR A 864 -114.22 31.17 -51.57
CA THR A 864 -114.47 31.51 -52.98
C THR A 864 -115.49 30.56 -53.61
N ARG A 865 -115.40 29.24 -53.34
CA ARG A 865 -116.34 28.24 -53.86
C ARG A 865 -117.75 28.43 -53.30
N GLN A 866 -117.88 28.79 -52.03
CA GLN A 866 -119.16 29.11 -51.38
C GLN A 866 -119.77 30.36 -52.00
N SER A 867 -118.98 31.42 -52.22
CA SER A 867 -119.41 32.63 -52.92
C SER A 867 -119.93 32.32 -54.33
N ILE A 868 -119.18 31.54 -55.12
CA ILE A 868 -119.59 31.10 -56.47
C ILE A 868 -120.86 30.26 -56.43
N ALA A 869 -120.98 29.31 -55.48
CA ALA A 869 -122.17 28.46 -55.35
C ALA A 869 -123.42 29.26 -54.95
N VAL A 870 -123.28 30.27 -54.09
CA VAL A 870 -124.37 31.21 -53.75
C VAL A 870 -124.76 32.06 -54.97
N SER A 871 -123.79 32.57 -55.73
CA SER A 871 -124.05 33.29 -56.99
C SER A 871 -124.72 32.39 -58.03
N ALA A 872 -124.25 31.14 -58.19
CA ALA A 872 -124.84 30.16 -59.10
C ALA A 872 -126.26 29.76 -58.69
N LEU A 873 -126.55 29.65 -57.39
CA LEU A 873 -127.91 29.42 -56.88
C LEU A 873 -128.83 30.62 -57.13
N SER A 874 -128.31 31.86 -56.98
CA SER A 874 -129.03 33.09 -57.35
C SER A 874 -129.34 33.13 -58.85
N LEU A 875 -128.36 32.82 -59.71
CA LEU A 875 -128.52 32.72 -61.16
C LEU A 875 -129.47 31.59 -61.58
N ALA A 876 -129.42 30.42 -60.93
CA ALA A 876 -130.34 29.32 -61.19
C ALA A 876 -131.79 29.68 -60.80
N ASN A 877 -131.98 30.42 -59.70
CA ASN A 877 -133.29 30.94 -59.30
C ASN A 877 -133.80 32.02 -60.28
N GLN A 878 -132.93 32.92 -60.75
CA GLN A 878 -133.28 33.92 -61.79
C GLN A 878 -133.60 33.28 -63.14
N SER A 879 -132.82 32.26 -63.56
CA SER A 879 -133.07 31.50 -64.78
C SER A 879 -134.41 30.77 -64.73
N GLN A 880 -134.75 30.14 -63.59
CA GLN A 880 -136.06 29.51 -63.41
C GLN A 880 -137.21 30.52 -63.41
N GLN A 881 -137.02 31.73 -62.87
CA GLN A 881 -138.01 32.81 -62.97
C GLN A 881 -138.15 33.35 -64.40
N SER A 882 -137.05 33.48 -65.14
CA SER A 882 -137.04 33.97 -66.53
C SER A 882 -137.71 32.99 -67.49
N VAL A 883 -137.51 31.67 -67.30
CA VAL A 883 -138.26 30.62 -68.03
C VAL A 883 -139.75 30.68 -67.69
N LEU A 884 -140.10 30.92 -66.41
CA LEU A 884 -141.49 31.10 -66.00
C LEU A 884 -142.14 32.37 -66.59
N GLN A 885 -141.34 33.39 -66.89
CA GLN A 885 -141.78 34.66 -67.47
C GLN A 885 -141.95 34.58 -69.00
N LEU A 886 -141.21 33.69 -69.67
CA LEU A 886 -141.35 33.37 -71.09
C LEU A 886 -142.59 32.49 -71.37
N LEU A 887 -143.04 31.72 -70.38
CA LEU A 887 -144.21 30.84 -70.45
C LEU A 887 -145.52 31.52 -70.01
N ARG A 888 -145.53 32.86 -69.86
CA ARG A 888 -146.69 33.65 -69.40
C ARG A 888 -147.30 34.53 -70.47
#